data_AF-A0A9W8I6Q9-F1
#
_entry.id   AF-A0A9W8I6Q9-F1
#
_cell.length_a   1.000
_cell.length_b   1.000
_cell.length_c   1.000
_cell.angle_alpha   90.00
_cell.angle_beta   90.00
_cell.angle_gamma   90.00
#
_symmetry.space_group_name_H-M   'P 1'
#
loop_
_entity.id
_entity.type
_entity.pdbx_description
1 polymer ?
#
loop_
_entity_poly.entity_id
_entity_poly.type
_entity_poly.pdbx_seq_one_letter_code
_entity_poly.pdbx_strand_id
1 'polypeptide(L)'
;MLFKLFVAESRIEAIKQDIDTLHGESIAEASEQRTQLDASLQSQKKMQAKAYKAVNRQERHIKLVEQKIETQQPVLAGLGEKMAHTERRLKQIDENVASAQVDTNRQREVVATLEDEHARVKASAARFESELQNTQAQHSSAPSEAVMSEFSRLSEQLRSECVEDMHARDVQDRQIQLLTEQTRRATNKADGLQSQLEGLFASERVCLQQQQAAEAEVGNIEQEMQQARRESEAAKSAHERLVQVEIEQNEKLEGVLKDLSQARAEQRESAREARLKDMVSALQRVFTGVHGRLVDLCRPTQHKYDVGVATVLGRHMDAIVVDRQATAIECISYIKEQRAGQATFLPLDTLQSQTVSDGLRHAHRGARLATDVLKYDSSVEAAVMHACGNALICDTLQVARYVCYERKLDAKAVTLDGTVIHRSGLITGGTGSRSQRSKAQAWEAAAVDNLRKARDRLTEELQEIARERRKLAKDEAATERLAGLQTRHRIARETLDSLSRKLQGLVTERRHIEAKLDECQSVAEKTAAELDAAKETRDQANMRIYAAAVPIFAKFCEQTGVASLQEFEQQLLPATEAADERRLQFKTQLSRLQSQLAFEQQQLEEATAKLDKLLQAQQSTREALDGLRAELASKQAEMDGLVVQIEA
;
A
#
# COMPACT_ATOMS: atom_id res chain seq x y z
N MET A 1 -7.85 8.24 -105.64
CA MET A 1 -8.10 8.48 -104.20
C MET A 1 -8.43 7.20 -103.43
N LEU A 2 -9.27 6.31 -103.97
CA LEU A 2 -9.68 5.05 -103.30
C LEU A 2 -8.54 4.12 -102.83
N PHE A 3 -7.48 3.93 -103.63
CA PHE A 3 -6.38 3.02 -103.26
C PHE A 3 -5.59 3.45 -102.03
N LYS A 4 -5.42 4.77 -101.80
CA LYS A 4 -4.74 5.29 -100.61
C LYS A 4 -5.58 5.14 -99.34
N LEU A 5 -6.91 5.11 -99.48
CA LEU A 5 -7.85 4.90 -98.38
C LEU A 5 -7.87 3.44 -97.95
N PHE A 6 -7.88 2.51 -98.91
CA PHE A 6 -7.77 1.06 -98.66
C PHE A 6 -6.46 0.66 -97.97
N VAL A 7 -5.33 1.27 -98.37
CA VAL A 7 -4.03 1.06 -97.72
C VAL A 7 -4.01 1.64 -96.30
N ALA A 8 -4.75 2.72 -96.02
CA ALA A 8 -4.87 3.26 -94.67
C ALA A 8 -5.79 2.41 -93.78
N GLU A 9 -6.93 1.94 -94.29
CA GLU A 9 -7.84 1.03 -93.57
C GLU A 9 -7.16 -0.29 -93.23
N SER A 10 -6.49 -0.93 -94.18
CA SER A 10 -5.74 -2.18 -93.92
C SER A 10 -4.64 -2.00 -92.87
N ARG A 11 -4.00 -0.83 -92.81
CA ARG A 11 -3.00 -0.50 -91.77
C ARG A 11 -3.64 -0.26 -90.41
N ILE A 12 -4.81 0.37 -90.36
CA ILE A 12 -5.59 0.55 -89.13
C ILE A 12 -6.08 -0.81 -88.61
N GLU A 13 -6.53 -1.70 -89.50
CA GLU A 13 -6.95 -3.06 -89.14
C GLU A 13 -5.79 -3.88 -88.56
N ALA A 14 -4.60 -3.79 -89.17
CA ALA A 14 -3.39 -4.44 -88.68
C ALA A 14 -2.96 -3.89 -87.31
N ILE A 15 -2.97 -2.56 -87.12
CA ILE A 15 -2.64 -1.94 -85.83
C ILE A 15 -3.67 -2.31 -84.76
N LYS A 16 -4.96 -2.43 -85.10
CA LYS A 16 -5.99 -2.90 -84.16
C LYS A 16 -5.73 -4.34 -83.73
N GLN A 17 -5.37 -5.23 -84.66
CA GLN A 17 -5.01 -6.61 -84.34
C GLN A 17 -3.75 -6.70 -83.47
N ASP A 18 -2.73 -5.87 -83.74
CA ASP A 18 -1.52 -5.79 -82.91
C ASP A 18 -1.84 -5.24 -81.50
N ILE A 19 -2.74 -4.26 -81.37
CA ILE A 19 -3.19 -3.74 -80.09
C ILE A 19 -4.00 -4.78 -79.31
N ASP A 20 -4.89 -5.53 -79.98
CA ASP A 20 -5.71 -6.56 -79.34
C ASP A 20 -4.87 -7.76 -78.88
N THR A 21 -3.83 -8.14 -79.64
CA THR A 21 -2.89 -9.19 -79.25
C THR A 21 -1.99 -8.76 -78.10
N LEU A 22 -1.39 -7.56 -78.16
CA LEU A 22 -0.58 -7.01 -77.05
C LEU A 22 -1.40 -6.81 -75.77
N HIS A 23 -2.64 -6.32 -75.87
CA HIS A 23 -3.54 -6.24 -74.72
C HIS A 23 -3.93 -7.62 -74.21
N GLY A 24 -4.18 -8.60 -75.08
CA GLY A 24 -4.49 -9.97 -74.70
C GLY A 24 -3.35 -10.66 -73.93
N GLU A 25 -2.11 -10.53 -74.41
CA GLU A 25 -0.92 -11.08 -73.75
C GLU A 25 -0.62 -10.38 -72.42
N SER A 26 -0.68 -9.05 -72.37
CA SER A 26 -0.50 -8.28 -71.13
C SER A 26 -1.56 -8.61 -70.07
N ILE A 27 -2.82 -8.80 -70.48
CA ILE A 27 -3.91 -9.22 -69.59
C ILE A 27 -3.69 -10.67 -69.13
N ALA A 28 -3.22 -11.56 -70.00
CA ALA A 28 -2.94 -12.95 -69.64
C ALA A 28 -1.81 -13.04 -68.61
N GLU A 29 -0.68 -12.36 -68.83
CA GLU A 29 0.45 -12.29 -67.88
C GLU A 29 0.01 -11.69 -66.54
N ALA A 30 -0.77 -10.60 -66.55
CA ALA A 30 -1.30 -10.01 -65.33
C ALA A 30 -2.27 -10.95 -64.60
N SER A 31 -3.07 -11.74 -65.33
CA SER A 31 -3.96 -12.74 -64.74
C SER A 31 -3.18 -13.89 -64.11
N GLU A 32 -2.10 -14.34 -64.75
CA GLU A 32 -1.25 -15.43 -64.26
C GLU A 32 -0.50 -14.99 -63.00
N GLN A 33 0.10 -13.79 -63.01
CA GLN A 33 0.71 -13.18 -61.82
C GLN A 33 -0.31 -13.04 -60.67
N ARG A 34 -1.56 -12.65 -60.97
CA ARG A 34 -2.62 -12.56 -59.96
C ARG A 34 -2.96 -13.93 -59.38
N THR A 35 -3.06 -14.97 -60.20
CA THR A 35 -3.31 -16.34 -59.71
C THR A 35 -2.17 -16.89 -58.87
N GLN A 36 -0.91 -16.60 -59.22
CA GLN A 36 0.26 -16.99 -58.43
C GLN A 36 0.31 -16.25 -57.08
N LEU A 37 0.01 -14.95 -57.08
CA LEU A 37 -0.11 -14.15 -55.85
C LEU A 37 -1.26 -14.63 -54.97
N ASP A 38 -2.42 -14.95 -55.55
CA ASP A 38 -3.58 -15.49 -54.82
C ASP A 38 -3.29 -16.87 -54.21
N ALA A 39 -2.57 -17.73 -54.93
CA ALA A 39 -2.12 -19.03 -54.41
C ALA A 39 -1.10 -18.87 -53.27
N SER A 40 -0.15 -17.94 -53.40
CA SER A 40 0.81 -17.58 -52.35
C SER A 40 0.10 -17.01 -51.11
N LEU A 41 -0.89 -16.13 -51.31
CA LEU A 41 -1.73 -15.58 -50.25
C LEU A 41 -2.52 -16.68 -49.52
N GLN A 42 -3.11 -17.63 -50.24
CA GLN A 42 -3.80 -18.78 -49.64
C GLN A 42 -2.85 -19.67 -48.83
N SER A 43 -1.65 -19.95 -49.35
CA SER A 43 -0.60 -20.68 -48.65
C SER A 43 -0.21 -19.98 -47.34
N GLN A 44 0.07 -18.68 -47.39
CA GLN A 44 0.41 -17.86 -46.21
C GLN A 44 -0.74 -17.82 -45.20
N LYS A 45 -1.99 -17.65 -45.64
CA LYS A 45 -3.18 -17.73 -44.76
C LYS A 45 -3.29 -19.09 -44.07
N LYS A 46 -2.97 -20.18 -44.76
CA LYS A 46 -2.98 -21.53 -44.18
C LYS A 46 -1.87 -21.72 -43.15
N MET A 47 -0.67 -21.19 -43.39
CA MET A 47 0.43 -21.17 -42.42
C MET A 47 0.09 -20.31 -41.20
N GLN A 48 -0.45 -19.11 -41.41
CA GLN A 48 -0.92 -18.22 -40.34
C GLN A 48 -2.00 -18.91 -39.48
N ALA A 49 -2.97 -19.59 -40.09
CA ALA A 49 -4.01 -20.31 -39.36
C ALA A 49 -3.46 -21.51 -38.56
N LYS A 50 -2.43 -22.20 -39.06
CA LYS A 50 -1.73 -23.27 -38.32
C LYS A 50 -0.94 -22.70 -37.13
N ALA A 51 -0.19 -21.62 -37.35
CA ALA A 51 0.55 -20.93 -36.29
C ALA A 51 -0.40 -20.41 -35.21
N TYR A 52 -1.50 -19.78 -35.58
CA TYR A 52 -2.52 -19.28 -34.66
C TYR A 52 -3.15 -20.41 -33.82
N LYS A 53 -3.43 -21.57 -34.41
CA LYS A 53 -3.90 -22.75 -33.66
C LYS A 53 -2.85 -23.30 -32.69
N ALA A 54 -1.58 -23.28 -33.07
CA ALA A 54 -0.49 -23.71 -32.19
C ALA A 54 -0.31 -22.75 -31.00
N VAL A 55 -0.35 -21.44 -31.24
CA VAL A 55 -0.33 -20.39 -30.20
C VAL A 55 -1.50 -20.56 -29.24
N ASN A 56 -2.74 -20.66 -29.74
CA ASN A 56 -3.92 -20.85 -28.88
C ASN A 56 -3.86 -22.16 -28.06
N ARG A 57 -3.20 -23.20 -28.57
CA ARG A 57 -3.02 -24.46 -27.82
C ARG A 57 -2.05 -24.24 -26.65
N GLN A 58 -0.94 -23.52 -26.87
CA GLN A 58 0.00 -23.21 -25.81
C GLN A 58 -0.51 -22.17 -24.82
N GLU A 59 -1.24 -21.16 -25.25
CA GLU A 59 -1.90 -20.22 -24.33
C GLU A 59 -2.87 -20.93 -23.37
N ARG A 60 -3.62 -21.94 -23.86
CA ARG A 60 -4.49 -22.76 -23.00
C ARG A 60 -3.69 -23.63 -22.03
N HIS A 61 -2.54 -24.17 -22.46
CA HIS A 61 -1.66 -24.96 -21.61
C HIS A 61 -1.03 -24.10 -20.50
N ILE A 62 -0.47 -22.94 -20.86
CA ILE A 62 0.10 -21.95 -19.94
C ILE A 62 -0.95 -21.55 -18.89
N LYS A 63 -2.17 -21.18 -19.31
CA LYS A 63 -3.25 -20.80 -18.40
C LYS A 63 -3.61 -21.90 -17.39
N LEU A 64 -3.54 -23.16 -17.80
CA LEU A 64 -3.84 -24.30 -16.93
C LEU A 64 -2.72 -24.58 -15.93
N VAL A 65 -1.46 -24.32 -16.30
CA VAL A 65 -0.30 -24.41 -15.40
C VAL A 65 -0.26 -23.21 -14.45
N GLU A 66 -0.55 -22.00 -14.91
CA GLU A 66 -0.70 -20.79 -14.08
C GLU A 66 -1.75 -20.99 -12.98
N GLN A 67 -2.91 -21.57 -13.31
CA GLN A 67 -3.95 -21.87 -12.31
C GLN A 67 -3.47 -22.89 -11.25
N LYS A 68 -2.60 -23.84 -11.63
CA LYS A 68 -1.98 -24.77 -10.67
C LYS A 68 -0.96 -24.08 -9.77
N ILE A 69 -0.19 -23.14 -10.32
CA ILE A 69 0.75 -22.30 -9.54
C ILE A 69 -0.02 -21.44 -8.53
N GLU A 70 -1.09 -20.79 -8.96
CA GLU A 70 -1.91 -19.91 -8.12
C GLU A 70 -2.58 -20.67 -6.96
N THR A 71 -2.92 -21.95 -7.16
CA THR A 71 -3.46 -22.80 -6.10
C THR A 71 -2.40 -23.37 -5.15
N GLN A 72 -1.14 -23.55 -5.59
CA GLN A 72 -0.06 -24.06 -4.74
C GLN A 72 0.67 -22.96 -3.94
N GLN A 73 0.75 -21.72 -4.43
CA GLN A 73 1.32 -20.58 -3.72
C GLN A 73 0.80 -20.40 -2.27
N PRO A 74 -0.53 -20.38 -2.00
CA PRO A 74 -1.03 -20.20 -0.65
C PRO A 74 -0.72 -21.40 0.26
N VAL A 75 -0.59 -22.60 -0.30
CA VAL A 75 -0.20 -23.81 0.45
C VAL A 75 1.25 -23.72 0.91
N LEU A 76 2.16 -23.26 0.04
CA LEU A 76 3.56 -23.01 0.39
C LEU A 76 3.71 -21.92 1.45
N ALA A 77 2.98 -20.81 1.30
CA ALA A 77 2.97 -19.74 2.30
C ALA A 77 2.46 -20.25 3.67
N GLY A 78 1.36 -21.02 3.68
CA GLY A 78 0.81 -21.60 4.91
C GLY A 78 1.73 -22.63 5.57
N LEU A 79 2.47 -23.42 4.80
CA LEU A 79 3.50 -24.33 5.33
C LEU A 79 4.70 -23.56 5.91
N GLY A 80 5.14 -22.49 5.24
CA GLY A 80 6.19 -21.60 5.73
C GLY A 80 5.84 -20.93 7.06
N GLU A 81 4.60 -20.47 7.22
CA GLU A 81 4.11 -19.91 8.49
C GLU A 81 4.06 -20.95 9.61
N LYS A 82 3.57 -22.17 9.32
CA LYS A 82 3.55 -23.27 10.29
C LYS A 82 4.97 -23.65 10.74
N MET A 83 5.92 -23.69 9.81
CA MET A 83 7.33 -23.92 10.13
C MET A 83 7.87 -22.82 11.03
N ALA A 84 7.69 -21.55 10.67
CA ALA A 84 8.17 -20.44 11.48
C ALA A 84 7.57 -20.44 12.90
N HIS A 85 6.28 -20.81 13.03
CA HIS A 85 5.65 -20.97 14.34
C HIS A 85 6.27 -22.12 15.14
N THR A 86 6.47 -23.28 14.51
CA THR A 86 7.07 -24.46 15.15
C THR A 86 8.53 -24.21 15.55
N GLU A 87 9.30 -23.47 14.74
CA GLU A 87 10.68 -23.06 15.08
C GLU A 87 10.73 -22.12 16.29
N ARG A 88 9.82 -21.14 16.38
CA ARG A 88 9.73 -20.28 17.57
C ARG A 88 9.37 -21.08 18.82
N ARG A 89 8.42 -22.01 18.69
CA ARG A 89 8.04 -22.90 19.80
C ARG A 89 9.21 -23.79 20.21
N LEU A 90 9.98 -24.32 19.26
CA LEU A 90 11.18 -25.11 19.55
C LEU A 90 12.23 -24.28 20.30
N LYS A 91 12.51 -23.04 19.86
CA LYS A 91 13.44 -22.14 20.57
C LYS A 91 13.01 -21.89 22.01
N GLN A 92 11.73 -21.65 22.24
CA GLN A 92 11.20 -21.44 23.59
C GLN A 92 11.34 -22.71 24.45
N ILE A 93 11.11 -23.90 23.88
CA ILE A 93 11.34 -25.16 24.58
C ILE A 93 12.84 -25.37 24.85
N ASP A 94 13.73 -25.05 23.91
CA ASP A 94 15.19 -25.15 24.08
C ASP A 94 15.68 -24.25 25.25
N GLU A 95 15.18 -23.01 25.33
CA GLU A 95 15.47 -22.09 26.44
C GLU A 95 14.99 -22.64 27.79
N ASN A 96 13.77 -23.21 27.82
CA ASN A 96 13.20 -23.82 29.02
C ASN A 96 13.94 -25.11 29.43
N VAL A 97 14.41 -25.90 28.47
CA VAL A 97 15.26 -27.07 28.74
C VAL A 97 16.58 -26.61 29.35
N ALA A 98 17.21 -25.58 28.77
CA ALA A 98 18.49 -25.06 29.28
C ALA A 98 18.37 -24.56 30.72
N SER A 99 17.32 -23.80 31.06
CA SER A 99 17.10 -23.34 32.44
C SER A 99 16.80 -24.50 33.39
N ALA A 100 15.90 -25.42 33.01
CA ALA A 100 15.58 -26.60 33.82
C ALA A 100 16.79 -27.52 34.03
N GLN A 101 17.71 -27.61 33.06
CA GLN A 101 18.95 -28.37 33.18
C GLN A 101 19.89 -27.75 34.22
N VAL A 102 20.03 -26.42 34.22
CA VAL A 102 20.83 -25.69 35.22
C VAL A 102 20.24 -25.89 36.61
N ASP A 103 18.93 -25.75 36.76
CA ASP A 103 18.24 -25.94 38.04
C ASP A 103 18.40 -27.38 38.54
N THR A 104 18.25 -28.37 37.66
CA THR A 104 18.45 -29.78 38.00
C THR A 104 19.89 -30.07 38.44
N ASN A 105 20.89 -29.52 37.74
CA ASN A 105 22.30 -29.71 38.10
C ASN A 105 22.62 -29.05 39.44
N ARG A 106 22.12 -27.83 39.68
CA ARG A 106 22.27 -27.15 40.98
C ARG A 106 21.65 -27.98 42.09
N GLN A 107 20.46 -28.52 41.88
CA GLN A 107 19.78 -29.36 42.86
C GLN A 107 20.54 -30.66 43.14
N ARG A 108 21.15 -31.28 42.11
CA ARG A 108 22.04 -32.45 42.27
C ARG A 108 23.27 -32.12 43.11
N GLU A 109 23.90 -30.97 42.88
CA GLU A 109 25.05 -30.52 43.67
C GLU A 109 24.66 -30.33 45.14
N VAL A 110 23.52 -29.69 45.43
CA VAL A 110 23.01 -29.52 46.80
C VAL A 110 22.80 -30.87 47.48
N VAL A 111 22.11 -31.81 46.82
CA VAL A 111 21.91 -33.17 47.36
C VAL A 111 23.23 -33.87 47.64
N ALA A 112 24.19 -33.80 46.71
CA ALA A 112 25.51 -34.41 46.89
C ALA A 112 26.28 -33.80 48.07
N THR A 113 26.23 -32.47 48.25
CA THR A 113 26.86 -31.81 49.42
C THR A 113 26.22 -32.22 50.75
N LEU A 114 24.89 -32.32 50.79
CA LEU A 114 24.16 -32.75 51.99
C LEU A 114 24.40 -34.24 52.31
N GLU A 115 24.52 -35.10 51.29
CA GLU A 115 24.89 -36.51 51.44
C GLU A 115 26.28 -36.65 52.07
N ASP A 116 27.24 -35.85 51.58
CA ASP A 116 28.60 -35.78 52.12
C ASP A 116 28.63 -35.28 53.58
N GLU A 117 27.89 -34.22 53.89
CA GLU A 117 27.78 -33.67 55.25
C GLU A 117 27.14 -34.67 56.21
N HIS A 118 26.04 -35.30 55.79
CA HIS A 118 25.37 -36.34 56.58
C HIS A 118 26.32 -37.52 56.85
N ALA A 119 27.11 -37.96 55.86
CA ALA A 119 28.12 -39.00 56.03
C ALA A 119 29.24 -38.59 57.01
N ARG A 120 29.73 -37.35 56.93
CA ARG A 120 30.76 -36.82 57.85
C ARG A 120 30.26 -36.75 59.29
N VAL A 121 29.06 -36.23 59.50
CA VAL A 121 28.44 -36.13 60.83
C VAL A 121 28.18 -37.53 61.40
N LYS A 122 27.69 -38.47 60.58
CA LYS A 122 27.49 -39.87 60.98
C LYS A 122 28.79 -40.56 61.40
N ALA A 123 29.87 -40.36 60.64
CA ALA A 123 31.19 -40.89 60.99
C ALA A 123 31.74 -40.26 62.29
N SER A 124 31.48 -38.96 62.50
CA SER A 124 31.89 -38.23 63.70
C SER A 124 31.13 -38.70 64.94
N ALA A 125 29.83 -38.95 64.81
CA ALA A 125 29.00 -39.53 65.86
C ALA A 125 29.48 -40.94 66.26
N ALA A 126 29.81 -41.79 65.28
CA ALA A 126 30.34 -43.13 65.54
C ALA A 126 31.72 -43.12 66.22
N ARG A 127 32.60 -42.18 65.84
CA ARG A 127 33.90 -41.97 66.52
C ARG A 127 33.71 -41.52 67.97
N PHE A 128 32.80 -40.57 68.19
CA PHE A 128 32.46 -40.09 69.53
C PHE A 128 31.91 -41.22 70.42
N GLU A 129 31.03 -42.07 69.89
CA GLU A 129 30.52 -43.24 70.62
C GLU A 129 31.63 -44.24 70.99
N SER A 130 32.57 -44.51 70.09
CA SER A 130 33.71 -45.39 70.35
C SER A 130 34.69 -44.81 71.37
N GLU A 131 34.94 -43.50 71.34
CA GLU A 131 35.76 -42.78 72.32
C GLU A 131 35.11 -42.79 73.71
N LEU A 132 33.78 -42.63 73.78
CA LEU A 132 33.02 -42.72 75.03
C LEU A 132 33.10 -44.13 75.64
N GLN A 133 33.03 -45.17 74.80
CA GLN A 133 33.10 -46.56 75.25
C GLN A 133 34.50 -46.92 75.78
N ASN A 134 35.55 -46.41 75.13
CA ASN A 134 36.93 -46.60 75.57
C ASN A 134 37.25 -45.81 76.84
N THR A 135 36.72 -44.59 77.00
CA THR A 135 36.88 -43.80 78.23
C THR A 135 36.10 -44.38 79.41
N GLN A 136 34.89 -44.94 79.18
CA GLN A 136 34.16 -45.71 80.19
C GLN A 136 34.89 -47.00 80.63
N ALA A 137 35.65 -47.62 79.73
CA ALA A 137 36.45 -48.82 80.05
C ALA A 137 37.78 -48.50 80.78
N GLN A 138 38.32 -47.29 80.64
CA GLN A 138 39.60 -46.88 81.24
C GLN A 138 39.46 -46.07 82.54
N HIS A 139 38.32 -45.42 82.79
CA HIS A 139 38.08 -44.62 83.99
C HIS A 139 37.10 -45.28 84.96
N SER A 140 37.62 -45.94 86.00
CA SER A 140 36.90 -46.31 87.21
C SER A 140 36.71 -45.11 88.16
N SER A 141 36.30 -43.96 87.63
CA SER A 141 36.00 -42.74 88.40
C SER A 141 34.61 -42.21 88.08
N ALA A 142 33.63 -43.11 87.98
CA ALA A 142 32.28 -42.70 88.31
C ALA A 142 32.23 -42.41 89.82
N PRO A 143 31.60 -41.33 90.27
CA PRO A 143 31.39 -41.10 91.71
C PRO A 143 30.61 -42.28 92.30
N SER A 144 30.89 -42.63 93.56
CA SER A 144 30.22 -43.71 94.29
C SER A 144 28.69 -43.53 94.23
N GLU A 145 27.94 -44.60 94.00
CA GLU A 145 26.45 -44.65 93.99
C GLU A 145 25.83 -43.96 95.23
N ALA A 146 26.57 -43.95 96.35
CA ALA A 146 26.22 -43.24 97.58
C ALA A 146 26.20 -41.70 97.45
N VAL A 147 27.15 -41.10 96.71
CA VAL A 147 27.20 -39.64 96.48
C VAL A 147 26.04 -39.19 95.58
N MET A 148 25.66 -40.04 94.62
CA MET A 148 24.51 -39.83 93.75
C MET A 148 23.17 -40.01 94.47
N SER A 149 23.08 -40.96 95.41
CA SER A 149 21.90 -41.11 96.28
C SER A 149 21.72 -39.91 97.21
N GLU A 150 22.81 -39.40 97.80
CA GLU A 150 22.75 -38.23 98.67
C GLU A 150 22.43 -36.95 97.91
N PHE A 151 22.99 -36.77 96.71
CA PHE A 151 22.61 -35.70 95.78
C PHE A 151 21.13 -35.78 95.41
N SER A 152 20.63 -36.97 95.06
CA SER A 152 19.22 -37.18 94.72
C SER A 152 18.29 -36.82 95.88
N ARG A 153 18.65 -37.19 97.12
CA ARG A 153 17.89 -36.83 98.33
C ARG A 153 17.86 -35.32 98.57
N LEU A 154 18.99 -34.64 98.39
CA LEU A 154 19.08 -33.18 98.55
C LEU A 154 18.35 -32.44 97.43
N SER A 155 18.40 -32.93 96.19
CA SER A 155 17.60 -32.43 95.08
C SER A 155 16.11 -32.60 95.34
N GLU A 156 15.70 -33.70 95.99
CA GLU A 156 14.29 -33.93 96.37
C GLU A 156 13.83 -33.01 97.51
N GLN A 157 14.72 -32.68 98.46
CA GLN A 157 14.46 -31.65 99.47
C GLN A 157 14.30 -30.26 98.84
N LEU A 158 15.19 -29.88 97.92
CA LEU A 158 15.07 -28.61 97.17
C LEU A 158 13.75 -28.57 96.36
N ARG A 159 13.38 -29.67 95.70
CA ARG A 159 12.10 -29.78 94.98
C ARG A 159 10.91 -29.59 95.92
N SER A 160 10.98 -30.10 97.15
CA SER A 160 9.91 -29.95 98.15
C SER A 160 9.82 -28.54 98.73
N GLU A 161 10.92 -27.82 98.90
CA GLU A 161 10.92 -26.44 99.42
C GLU A 161 10.55 -25.41 98.34
N CYS A 162 10.88 -25.68 97.08
CA CYS A 162 10.65 -24.77 95.96
C CYS A 162 9.54 -25.23 94.99
N VAL A 163 8.55 -26.02 95.44
CA VAL A 163 7.48 -26.56 94.57
C VAL A 163 6.78 -25.44 93.78
N GLU A 164 6.44 -24.33 94.42
CA GLU A 164 5.71 -23.22 93.79
C GLU A 164 6.57 -22.48 92.75
N ASP A 165 7.82 -22.16 93.08
CA ASP A 165 8.75 -21.50 92.15
C ASP A 165 9.17 -22.43 91.00
N MET A 166 9.34 -23.73 91.24
CA MET A 166 9.60 -24.74 90.19
C MET A 166 8.39 -24.92 89.28
N HIS A 167 7.17 -24.95 89.82
CA HIS A 167 5.95 -24.98 89.02
C HIS A 167 5.79 -23.69 88.20
N ALA A 168 6.06 -22.52 88.79
CA ALA A 168 6.04 -21.24 88.08
C ALA A 168 7.07 -21.22 86.94
N ARG A 169 8.30 -21.70 87.19
CA ARG A 169 9.34 -21.86 86.15
C ARG A 169 8.86 -22.77 85.02
N ASP A 170 8.35 -23.96 85.33
CA ASP A 170 7.91 -24.92 84.32
C ASP A 170 6.73 -24.41 83.48
N VAL A 171 5.82 -23.64 84.08
CA VAL A 171 4.73 -22.94 83.37
C VAL A 171 5.30 -21.86 82.45
N GLN A 172 6.26 -21.05 82.92
CA GLN A 172 6.91 -20.04 82.09
C GLN A 172 7.76 -20.66 80.98
N ASP A 173 8.45 -21.79 81.22
CA ASP A 173 9.23 -22.48 80.19
C ASP A 173 8.33 -23.00 79.06
N ARG A 174 7.16 -23.56 79.38
CA ARG A 174 6.15 -23.94 78.37
C ARG A 174 5.63 -22.72 77.61
N GLN A 175 5.38 -21.62 78.31
CA GLN A 175 4.92 -20.37 77.70
C GLN A 175 6.00 -19.75 76.79
N ILE A 176 7.26 -19.77 77.21
CA ILE A 176 8.43 -19.32 76.44
C ILE A 176 8.58 -20.18 75.17
N GLN A 177 8.44 -21.50 75.27
CA GLN A 177 8.49 -22.39 74.09
C GLN A 177 7.39 -22.02 73.07
N LEU A 178 6.15 -21.85 73.55
CA LEU A 178 5.01 -21.46 72.71
C LEU A 178 5.23 -20.09 72.06
N LEU A 179 5.57 -19.08 72.85
CA LEU A 179 5.81 -17.71 72.38
C LEU A 179 7.01 -17.65 71.43
N THR A 180 8.07 -18.40 71.69
CA THR A 180 9.24 -18.49 70.79
C THR A 180 8.82 -19.04 69.43
N GLU A 181 7.99 -20.08 69.38
CA GLU A 181 7.45 -20.58 68.11
C GLU A 181 6.53 -19.56 67.44
N GLN A 182 5.67 -18.87 68.18
CA GLN A 182 4.76 -17.86 67.63
C GLN A 182 5.52 -16.66 67.06
N THR A 183 6.48 -16.10 67.80
CA THR A 183 7.36 -15.02 67.36
C THR A 183 8.18 -15.47 66.14
N ARG A 184 8.73 -16.69 66.15
CA ARG A 184 9.45 -17.24 65.00
C ARG A 184 8.57 -17.40 63.76
N ARG A 185 7.31 -17.83 63.92
CA ARG A 185 6.35 -17.95 62.80
C ARG A 185 5.98 -16.57 62.25
N ALA A 186 5.73 -15.59 63.13
CA ALA A 186 5.38 -14.23 62.74
C ALA A 186 6.53 -13.51 62.04
N THR A 187 7.76 -13.62 62.57
CA THR A 187 8.98 -13.06 61.97
C THR A 187 9.30 -13.70 60.63
N ASN A 188 9.32 -15.04 60.52
CA ASN A 188 9.53 -15.71 59.23
C ASN A 188 8.48 -15.30 58.17
N LYS A 189 7.23 -15.08 58.59
CA LYS A 189 6.17 -14.63 57.68
C LYS A 189 6.38 -13.17 57.26
N ALA A 190 6.81 -12.30 58.18
CA ALA A 190 7.17 -10.92 57.88
C ALA A 190 8.37 -10.86 56.91
N ASP A 191 9.43 -11.63 57.17
CA ASP A 191 10.61 -11.71 56.30
C ASP A 191 10.24 -12.20 54.89
N GLY A 192 9.36 -13.20 54.79
CA GLY A 192 8.85 -13.69 53.51
C GLY A 192 8.04 -12.64 52.75
N LEU A 193 7.15 -11.90 53.44
CA LEU A 193 6.40 -10.80 52.83
C LEU A 193 7.32 -9.64 52.43
N GLN A 194 8.36 -9.35 53.22
CA GLN A 194 9.33 -8.31 52.92
C GLN A 194 10.14 -8.64 51.66
N SER A 195 10.58 -9.89 51.50
CA SER A 195 11.24 -10.36 50.27
C SER A 195 10.30 -10.28 49.05
N GLN A 196 9.02 -10.62 49.21
CA GLN A 196 8.03 -10.44 48.13
C GLN A 196 7.85 -8.97 47.74
N LEU A 197 7.85 -8.07 48.73
CA LEU A 197 7.70 -6.63 48.55
C LEU A 197 8.91 -6.02 47.83
N GLU A 198 10.14 -6.46 48.15
CA GLU A 198 11.35 -6.11 47.41
C GLU A 198 11.28 -6.55 45.95
N GLY A 199 10.80 -7.77 45.70
CA GLY A 199 10.56 -8.27 44.34
C GLY A 199 9.53 -7.44 43.56
N LEU A 200 8.43 -7.06 44.23
CA LEU A 200 7.42 -6.18 43.65
C LEU A 200 7.98 -4.79 43.32
N PHE A 201 8.74 -4.17 44.22
CA PHE A 201 9.42 -2.89 43.94
C PHE A 201 10.38 -2.98 42.74
N ALA A 202 11.16 -4.05 42.65
CA ALA A 202 12.03 -4.27 41.50
C ALA A 202 11.22 -4.37 40.19
N SER A 203 10.12 -5.12 40.21
CA SER A 203 9.22 -5.25 39.05
C SER A 203 8.53 -3.93 38.67
N GLU A 204 8.09 -3.14 39.66
CA GLU A 204 7.48 -1.82 39.47
C GLU A 204 8.48 -0.86 38.83
N ARG A 205 9.74 -0.85 39.31
CA ARG A 205 10.81 -0.02 38.75
C ARG A 205 11.11 -0.36 37.29
N VAL A 206 11.19 -1.65 36.95
CA VAL A 206 11.40 -2.10 35.56
C VAL A 206 10.22 -1.70 34.69
N CYS A 207 8.98 -1.91 35.15
CA CYS A 207 7.78 -1.54 34.42
C CYS A 207 7.69 -0.01 34.21
N LEU A 208 8.06 0.79 35.20
CA LEU A 208 8.09 2.25 35.12
C LEU A 208 9.12 2.73 34.09
N GLN A 209 10.32 2.13 34.06
CA GLN A 209 11.34 2.43 33.05
C GLN A 209 10.86 2.08 31.63
N GLN A 210 10.20 0.94 31.48
CA GLN A 210 9.60 0.54 30.20
C GLN A 210 8.47 1.50 29.77
N GLN A 211 7.64 1.95 30.72
CA GLN A 211 6.59 2.93 30.45
C GLN A 211 7.17 4.26 29.98
N GLN A 212 8.20 4.79 30.67
CA GLN A 212 8.85 6.04 30.29
C GLN A 212 9.52 5.95 28.91
N ALA A 213 10.14 4.82 28.58
CA ALA A 213 10.70 4.58 27.26
C ALA A 213 9.61 4.56 26.17
N ALA A 214 8.49 3.88 26.43
CA ALA A 214 7.35 3.85 25.52
C ALA A 214 6.67 5.22 25.36
N GLU A 215 6.57 6.02 26.43
CA GLU A 215 6.08 7.41 26.39
C GLU A 215 6.97 8.29 25.51
N ALA A 216 8.30 8.18 25.66
CA ALA A 216 9.24 8.90 24.83
C ALA A 216 9.15 8.48 23.35
N GLU A 217 8.99 7.18 23.08
CA GLU A 217 8.79 6.66 21.72
C GLU A 217 7.50 7.20 21.09
N VAL A 218 6.38 7.18 21.82
CA VAL A 218 5.11 7.75 21.37
C VAL A 218 5.27 9.24 21.05
N GLY A 219 5.93 10.01 21.94
CA GLY A 219 6.19 11.43 21.72
C GLY A 219 7.03 11.71 20.47
N ASN A 220 8.07 10.90 20.23
CA ASN A 220 8.90 11.02 19.02
C ASN A 220 8.09 10.70 17.74
N ILE A 221 7.31 9.61 17.75
CA ILE A 221 6.47 9.22 16.61
C ILE A 221 5.41 10.31 16.34
N GLU A 222 4.85 10.93 17.38
CA GLU A 222 3.89 12.04 17.21
C GLU A 222 4.53 13.25 16.52
N GLN A 223 5.76 13.61 16.88
CA GLN A 223 6.50 14.69 16.22
C GLN A 223 6.80 14.35 14.76
N GLU A 224 7.29 13.13 14.48
CA GLU A 224 7.52 12.66 13.11
C GLU A 224 6.23 12.66 12.28
N MET A 225 5.11 12.23 12.89
CA MET A 225 3.81 12.23 12.24
C MET A 225 3.35 13.65 11.94
N GLN A 226 3.53 14.61 12.86
CA GLN A 226 3.18 16.02 12.60
C GLN A 226 4.00 16.61 11.45
N GLN A 227 5.30 16.30 11.39
CA GLN A 227 6.17 16.73 10.31
C GLN A 227 5.73 16.11 8.96
N ALA A 228 5.50 14.80 8.93
CA ALA A 228 5.04 14.10 7.72
C ALA A 228 3.63 14.58 7.28
N ARG A 229 2.74 14.96 8.20
CA ARG A 229 1.44 15.59 7.87
C ARG A 229 1.64 16.91 7.14
N ARG A 230 2.49 17.79 7.67
CA ARG A 230 2.79 19.09 7.04
C ARG A 230 3.39 18.93 5.65
N GLU A 231 4.31 17.98 5.47
CA GLU A 231 4.90 17.66 4.17
C GLU A 231 3.85 17.14 3.19
N SER A 232 2.98 16.22 3.62
CA SER A 232 1.90 15.69 2.79
C SER A 232 0.87 16.77 2.39
N GLU A 233 0.47 17.64 3.33
CA GLU A 233 -0.45 18.75 3.05
C GLU A 233 0.17 19.77 2.09
N ALA A 234 1.45 20.11 2.27
CA ALA A 234 2.18 20.98 1.36
C ALA A 234 2.22 20.39 -0.05
N ALA A 235 2.55 19.10 -0.19
CA ALA A 235 2.59 18.40 -1.47
C ALA A 235 1.21 18.36 -2.16
N LYS A 236 0.14 18.06 -1.40
CA LYS A 236 -1.24 18.08 -1.92
C LYS A 236 -1.63 19.47 -2.42
N SER A 237 -1.35 20.51 -1.64
CA SER A 237 -1.67 21.89 -2.04
C SER A 237 -0.90 22.34 -3.29
N ALA A 238 0.35 21.90 -3.45
CA ALA A 238 1.15 22.16 -4.65
C ALA A 238 0.60 21.40 -5.86
N HIS A 239 0.17 20.15 -5.68
CA HIS A 239 -0.45 19.35 -6.72
C HIS A 239 -1.76 19.99 -7.22
N GLU A 240 -2.65 20.41 -6.32
CA GLU A 240 -3.91 21.07 -6.66
C GLU A 240 -3.67 22.36 -7.46
N ARG A 241 -2.67 23.17 -7.07
CA ARG A 241 -2.28 24.38 -7.82
C ARG A 241 -1.80 24.05 -9.22
N LEU A 242 -0.96 23.03 -9.38
CA LEU A 242 -0.45 22.63 -10.70
C LEU A 242 -1.56 22.09 -11.60
N VAL A 243 -2.51 21.31 -11.06
CA VAL A 243 -3.69 20.85 -11.81
C VAL A 243 -4.54 22.03 -12.28
N GLN A 244 -4.74 23.04 -11.43
CA GLN A 244 -5.49 24.23 -11.81
C GLN A 244 -4.81 24.99 -12.97
N VAL A 245 -3.49 25.18 -12.87
CA VAL A 245 -2.71 25.83 -13.94
C VAL A 245 -2.70 24.97 -15.23
N GLU A 246 -2.64 23.65 -15.12
CA GLU A 246 -2.73 22.72 -16.26
C GLU A 246 -4.06 22.91 -17.01
N ILE A 247 -5.17 22.96 -16.28
CA ILE A 247 -6.51 23.18 -16.84
C ILE A 247 -6.57 24.53 -17.57
N GLU A 248 -6.14 25.61 -16.92
CA GLU A 248 -6.14 26.96 -17.50
C GLU A 248 -5.29 27.05 -18.78
N GLN A 249 -4.12 26.40 -18.80
CA GLN A 249 -3.25 26.38 -19.97
C GLN A 249 -3.80 25.50 -21.09
N ASN A 250 -4.46 24.39 -20.76
CA ASN A 250 -5.08 23.52 -21.75
C ASN A 250 -6.28 24.21 -22.40
N GLU A 251 -7.10 24.96 -21.65
CA GLU A 251 -8.18 25.79 -22.19
C GLU A 251 -7.65 26.86 -23.15
N LYS A 252 -6.55 27.54 -22.80
CA LYS A 252 -5.88 28.50 -23.70
C LYS A 252 -5.37 27.83 -24.96
N LEU A 253 -4.75 26.65 -24.84
CA LEU A 253 -4.25 25.88 -25.98
C LEU A 253 -5.38 25.46 -26.92
N GLU A 254 -6.50 24.98 -26.38
CA GLU A 254 -7.69 24.64 -27.18
C GLU A 254 -8.23 25.85 -27.96
N GLY A 255 -8.23 27.04 -27.34
CA GLY A 255 -8.57 28.30 -28.00
C GLY A 255 -7.65 28.58 -29.20
N VAL A 256 -6.34 28.56 -28.98
CA VAL A 256 -5.34 28.82 -30.03
C VAL A 256 -5.43 27.78 -31.16
N LEU A 257 -5.68 26.51 -30.84
CA LEU A 257 -5.83 25.45 -31.85
C LEU A 257 -7.09 25.65 -32.72
N LYS A 258 -8.21 26.10 -32.13
CA LYS A 258 -9.42 26.46 -32.87
C LYS A 258 -9.12 27.59 -33.86
N ASP A 259 -8.46 28.65 -33.41
CA ASP A 259 -8.11 29.80 -34.26
C ASP A 259 -7.16 29.39 -35.41
N LEU A 260 -6.16 28.55 -35.12
CA LEU A 260 -5.26 27.99 -36.14
C LEU A 260 -5.99 27.12 -37.18
N SER A 261 -6.98 26.35 -36.75
CA SER A 261 -7.78 25.52 -37.65
C SER A 261 -8.62 26.37 -38.60
N GLN A 262 -9.19 27.46 -38.09
CA GLN A 262 -9.96 28.42 -38.87
C GLN A 262 -9.08 29.13 -39.90
N ALA A 263 -7.91 29.64 -39.50
CA ALA A 263 -6.97 30.30 -40.40
C ALA A 263 -6.48 29.36 -41.53
N ARG A 264 -6.29 28.06 -41.24
CA ARG A 264 -5.90 27.05 -42.25
C ARG A 264 -7.00 26.79 -43.28
N ALA A 265 -8.27 26.80 -42.85
CA ALA A 265 -9.41 26.63 -43.76
C ALA A 265 -9.50 27.81 -44.73
N GLU A 266 -9.32 29.03 -44.22
CA GLU A 266 -9.33 30.27 -44.99
C GLU A 266 -8.18 30.32 -46.02
N GLN A 267 -6.98 29.86 -45.65
CA GLN A 267 -5.82 29.82 -46.56
C GLN A 267 -6.03 28.86 -47.76
N ARG A 268 -6.69 27.71 -47.55
CA ARG A 268 -6.97 26.74 -48.62
C ARG A 268 -7.95 27.28 -49.65
N GLU A 269 -8.93 28.06 -49.20
CA GLU A 269 -9.91 28.68 -50.07
C GLU A 269 -9.26 29.76 -50.95
N SER A 270 -8.42 30.61 -50.37
CA SER A 270 -7.64 31.63 -51.10
C SER A 270 -6.74 31.04 -52.18
N ALA A 271 -6.06 29.92 -51.89
CA ALA A 271 -5.19 29.24 -52.86
C ALA A 271 -5.95 28.58 -54.03
N ARG A 272 -7.24 28.27 -53.87
CA ARG A 272 -8.08 27.73 -54.95
C ARG A 272 -8.51 28.85 -55.90
N GLU A 273 -8.86 30.01 -55.36
CA GLU A 273 -9.26 31.18 -56.14
C GLU A 273 -8.08 31.75 -56.96
N ALA A 274 -6.88 31.81 -56.38
CA ALA A 274 -5.67 32.24 -57.09
C ALA A 274 -5.37 31.37 -58.32
N ARG A 275 -5.44 30.04 -58.17
CA ARG A 275 -5.21 29.08 -59.26
C ARG A 275 -6.23 29.22 -60.40
N LEU A 276 -7.50 29.47 -60.08
CA LEU A 276 -8.54 29.69 -61.09
C LEU A 276 -8.26 30.98 -61.87
N LYS A 277 -7.83 32.05 -61.20
CA LYS A 277 -7.47 33.32 -61.84
C LYS A 277 -6.26 33.16 -62.78
N ASP A 278 -5.21 32.48 -62.33
CA ASP A 278 -4.01 32.22 -63.13
C ASP A 278 -4.33 31.40 -64.38
N MET A 279 -5.19 30.37 -64.26
CA MET A 279 -5.67 29.57 -65.39
C MET A 279 -6.40 30.44 -66.43
N VAL A 280 -7.31 31.32 -65.99
CA VAL A 280 -8.05 32.20 -66.91
C VAL A 280 -7.11 33.18 -67.62
N SER A 281 -6.16 33.78 -66.89
CA SER A 281 -5.17 34.66 -67.50
C SER A 281 -4.26 33.94 -68.51
N ALA A 282 -3.94 32.67 -68.28
CA ALA A 282 -3.21 31.87 -69.25
C ALA A 282 -4.03 31.63 -70.54
N LEU A 283 -5.32 31.31 -70.41
CA LEU A 283 -6.22 31.12 -71.56
C LEU A 283 -6.38 32.40 -72.40
N GLN A 284 -6.55 33.55 -71.76
CA GLN A 284 -6.64 34.86 -72.44
C GLN A 284 -5.37 35.23 -73.22
N ARG A 285 -4.20 34.70 -72.81
CA ARG A 285 -2.93 34.92 -73.51
C ARG A 285 -2.76 34.02 -74.74
N VAL A 286 -3.24 32.78 -74.66
CA VAL A 286 -3.08 31.78 -75.73
C VAL A 286 -4.15 31.91 -76.80
N PHE A 287 -5.39 32.22 -76.40
CA PHE A 287 -6.55 32.30 -77.29
C PHE A 287 -7.14 33.71 -77.25
N THR A 288 -7.10 34.43 -78.38
CA THR A 288 -7.61 35.81 -78.46
C THR A 288 -9.14 35.91 -78.36
N GLY A 289 -9.85 34.80 -78.61
CA GLY A 289 -11.32 34.72 -78.51
C GLY A 289 -11.83 34.36 -77.11
N VAL A 290 -11.08 34.68 -76.06
CA VAL A 290 -11.46 34.48 -74.65
C VAL A 290 -11.63 35.85 -74.00
N HIS A 291 -12.88 36.22 -73.71
CA HIS A 291 -13.20 37.51 -73.10
C HIS A 291 -12.88 37.54 -71.60
N GLY A 292 -13.02 36.42 -70.90
CA GLY A 292 -12.72 36.30 -69.46
C GLY A 292 -13.89 35.72 -68.66
N ARG A 293 -13.82 35.78 -67.33
CA ARG A 293 -14.91 35.27 -66.47
C ARG A 293 -16.07 36.25 -66.42
N LEU A 294 -17.27 35.71 -66.25
CA LEU A 294 -18.47 36.53 -66.13
C LEU A 294 -18.41 37.53 -64.96
N VAL A 295 -17.83 37.14 -63.80
CA VAL A 295 -17.62 38.04 -62.65
C VAL A 295 -16.70 39.23 -62.92
N ASP A 296 -15.82 39.12 -63.93
CA ASP A 296 -14.90 40.18 -64.33
C ASP A 296 -15.53 41.07 -65.43
N LEU A 297 -16.49 40.55 -66.18
CA LEU A 297 -17.15 41.19 -67.33
C LEU A 297 -18.46 41.92 -66.98
N CYS A 298 -19.06 41.66 -65.83
CA CYS A 298 -20.28 42.34 -65.38
C CYS A 298 -20.16 42.83 -63.94
N ARG A 299 -20.81 43.97 -63.64
CA ARG A 299 -20.84 44.57 -62.31
C ARG A 299 -22.27 45.00 -61.94
N PRO A 300 -22.73 44.78 -60.69
CA PRO A 300 -23.98 45.36 -60.22
C PRO A 300 -23.95 46.89 -60.30
N THR A 301 -25.10 47.48 -60.61
CA THR A 301 -25.26 48.96 -60.69
C THR A 301 -25.21 49.63 -59.31
N GLN A 302 -25.60 48.93 -58.24
CA GLN A 302 -25.58 49.40 -56.86
C GLN A 302 -25.18 48.28 -55.91
N HIS A 303 -24.40 48.59 -54.87
CA HIS A 303 -23.89 47.63 -53.88
C HIS A 303 -24.98 46.82 -53.17
N LYS A 304 -26.18 47.41 -52.98
CA LYS A 304 -27.29 46.71 -52.32
C LYS A 304 -27.72 45.43 -53.06
N TYR A 305 -27.43 45.33 -54.35
CA TYR A 305 -27.78 44.17 -55.17
C TYR A 305 -26.66 43.12 -55.25
N ASP A 306 -25.49 43.33 -54.63
CA ASP A 306 -24.32 42.47 -54.78
C ASP A 306 -24.62 41.01 -54.41
N VAL A 307 -25.29 40.79 -53.26
CA VAL A 307 -25.67 39.46 -52.79
C VAL A 307 -26.75 38.84 -53.69
N GLY A 308 -27.75 39.62 -54.09
CA GLY A 308 -28.81 39.18 -55.00
C GLY A 308 -28.26 38.76 -56.36
N VAL A 309 -27.41 39.58 -56.97
CA VAL A 309 -26.75 39.29 -58.26
C VAL A 309 -25.81 38.09 -58.15
N ALA A 310 -24.99 38.01 -57.10
CA ALA A 310 -24.10 36.86 -56.88
C ALA A 310 -24.90 35.55 -56.77
N THR A 311 -26.05 35.60 -56.10
CA THR A 311 -26.95 34.45 -55.95
C THR A 311 -27.67 34.09 -57.26
N VAL A 312 -28.01 35.08 -58.10
CA VAL A 312 -28.58 34.86 -59.43
C VAL A 312 -27.56 34.16 -60.33
N LEU A 313 -26.36 34.72 -60.46
CA LEU A 313 -25.29 34.21 -61.33
C LEU A 313 -24.76 32.86 -60.82
N GLY A 314 -24.59 32.70 -59.51
CA GLY A 314 -24.19 31.45 -58.86
C GLY A 314 -22.98 30.79 -59.55
N ARG A 315 -23.15 29.56 -60.03
CA ARG A 315 -22.11 28.80 -60.76
C ARG A 315 -21.60 29.48 -62.03
N HIS A 316 -22.39 30.39 -62.62
CA HIS A 316 -22.02 31.11 -63.83
C HIS A 316 -21.09 32.28 -63.55
N MET A 317 -20.87 32.68 -62.29
CA MET A 317 -19.89 33.72 -61.94
C MET A 317 -18.47 33.37 -62.42
N ASP A 318 -18.07 32.11 -62.25
CA ASP A 318 -16.76 31.59 -62.66
C ASP A 318 -16.75 31.04 -64.10
N ALA A 319 -17.86 31.16 -64.84
CA ALA A 319 -17.92 30.72 -66.22
C ALA A 319 -17.13 31.68 -67.13
N ILE A 320 -16.38 31.12 -68.07
CA ILE A 320 -15.50 31.84 -69.00
C ILE A 320 -16.25 32.08 -70.31
N VAL A 321 -16.39 33.34 -70.70
CA VAL A 321 -17.06 33.76 -71.94
C VAL A 321 -16.05 33.71 -73.09
N VAL A 322 -16.45 33.09 -74.20
CA VAL A 322 -15.61 32.89 -75.40
C VAL A 322 -16.40 33.18 -76.67
N ASP A 323 -15.72 33.59 -77.74
CA ASP A 323 -16.37 34.07 -78.97
C ASP A 323 -17.13 32.94 -79.68
N ARG A 324 -16.50 31.76 -79.81
CA ARG A 324 -17.00 30.63 -80.61
C ARG A 324 -16.90 29.30 -79.90
N GLN A 325 -17.77 28.35 -80.28
CA GLN A 325 -17.75 26.98 -79.76
C GLN A 325 -16.41 26.28 -80.04
N ALA A 326 -15.80 26.51 -81.21
CA ALA A 326 -14.50 25.95 -81.56
C ALA A 326 -13.41 26.36 -80.56
N THR A 327 -13.33 27.66 -80.22
CA THR A 327 -12.40 28.19 -79.22
C THR A 327 -12.62 27.57 -77.84
N ALA A 328 -13.88 27.30 -77.47
CA ALA A 328 -14.19 26.62 -76.20
C ALA A 328 -13.60 25.20 -76.15
N ILE A 329 -13.73 24.43 -77.23
CA ILE A 329 -13.20 23.05 -77.33
C ILE A 329 -11.67 23.04 -77.27
N GLU A 330 -11.02 24.01 -77.92
CA GLU A 330 -9.57 24.20 -77.84
C GLU A 330 -9.12 24.58 -76.42
N CYS A 331 -9.83 25.51 -75.76
CA CYS A 331 -9.55 25.88 -74.38
C CYS A 331 -9.71 24.68 -73.42
N ILE A 332 -10.73 23.83 -73.62
CA ILE A 332 -10.93 22.61 -72.82
C ILE A 332 -9.78 21.63 -73.04
N SER A 333 -9.33 21.46 -74.28
CA SER A 333 -8.19 20.59 -74.61
C SER A 333 -6.91 21.11 -73.95
N TYR A 334 -6.66 22.42 -74.01
CA TYR A 334 -5.56 23.08 -73.33
C TYR A 334 -5.60 22.91 -71.80
N ILE A 335 -6.76 23.11 -71.15
CA ILE A 335 -6.90 22.88 -69.70
C ILE A 335 -6.65 21.43 -69.32
N LYS A 336 -7.11 20.47 -70.14
CA LYS A 336 -6.88 19.03 -69.91
C LYS A 336 -5.40 18.68 -70.00
N GLU A 337 -4.69 19.20 -71.00
CA GLU A 337 -3.24 19.02 -71.16
C GLU A 337 -2.47 19.63 -69.99
N GLN A 338 -2.83 20.85 -69.58
CA GLN A 338 -2.21 21.55 -68.45
C GLN A 338 -2.69 21.06 -67.07
N ARG A 339 -3.62 20.09 -67.03
CA ARG A 339 -4.29 19.59 -65.81
C ARG A 339 -4.78 20.72 -64.89
N ALA A 340 -5.26 21.82 -65.49
CA ALA A 340 -5.53 23.08 -64.78
C ALA A 340 -6.89 23.12 -64.07
N GLY A 341 -7.65 22.01 -64.07
CA GLY A 341 -8.89 21.85 -63.33
C GLY A 341 -10.13 21.80 -64.23
N GLN A 342 -11.28 22.19 -63.67
CA GLN A 342 -12.57 22.21 -64.37
C GLN A 342 -13.06 23.65 -64.50
N ALA A 343 -13.47 24.03 -65.71
CA ALA A 343 -14.05 25.33 -66.02
C ALA A 343 -15.31 25.16 -66.88
N THR A 344 -16.25 26.09 -66.74
CA THR A 344 -17.44 26.16 -67.59
C THR A 344 -17.22 27.24 -68.65
N PHE A 345 -17.49 26.95 -69.92
CA PHE A 345 -17.34 27.88 -71.03
C PHE A 345 -18.69 28.29 -71.60
N LEU A 346 -18.84 29.57 -71.93
CA LEU A 346 -20.04 30.17 -72.54
C LEU A 346 -19.68 30.71 -73.93
N PRO A 347 -19.87 29.90 -75.01
CA PRO A 347 -19.56 30.30 -76.38
C PRO A 347 -20.66 31.20 -76.97
N LEU A 348 -20.34 32.45 -77.29
CA LEU A 348 -21.31 33.48 -77.71
C LEU A 348 -22.03 33.15 -79.03
N ASP A 349 -21.40 32.38 -79.93
CA ASP A 349 -21.98 31.99 -81.22
C ASP A 349 -23.14 30.97 -81.13
N THR A 350 -23.12 30.12 -80.12
CA THR A 350 -24.02 28.96 -79.96
C THR A 350 -24.90 29.07 -78.73
N LEU A 351 -24.64 30.06 -77.88
CA LEU A 351 -25.39 30.28 -76.65
C LEU A 351 -26.82 30.72 -76.97
N GLN A 352 -27.78 29.88 -76.60
CA GLN A 352 -29.19 30.23 -76.67
C GLN A 352 -29.52 31.19 -75.51
N SER A 353 -29.72 32.47 -75.83
CA SER A 353 -30.27 33.45 -74.92
C SER A 353 -31.81 33.46 -75.04
N GLN A 354 -32.50 33.25 -73.92
CA GLN A 354 -33.95 33.39 -73.89
C GLN A 354 -34.30 34.88 -73.84
N THR A 355 -35.12 35.36 -74.78
CA THR A 355 -35.62 36.74 -74.74
C THR A 355 -36.52 36.89 -73.52
N VAL A 356 -36.15 37.80 -72.62
CA VAL A 356 -36.94 38.06 -71.42
C VAL A 356 -38.26 38.71 -71.83
N SER A 357 -39.39 38.16 -71.35
CA SER A 357 -40.71 38.72 -71.64
C SER A 357 -40.90 40.09 -70.97
N ASP A 358 -41.42 41.07 -71.71
CA ASP A 358 -41.64 42.44 -71.20
C ASP A 358 -42.61 42.51 -69.99
N GLY A 359 -43.46 41.49 -69.83
CA GLY A 359 -44.32 41.30 -68.66
C GLY A 359 -43.58 41.11 -67.32
N LEU A 360 -42.29 40.71 -67.35
CA LEU A 360 -41.47 40.57 -66.14
C LEU A 360 -40.95 41.91 -65.62
N ARG A 361 -40.76 42.90 -66.50
CA ARG A 361 -40.28 44.25 -66.13
C ARG A 361 -41.31 45.05 -65.32
N HIS A 362 -42.59 44.72 -65.46
CA HIS A 362 -43.71 45.39 -64.78
C HIS A 362 -44.36 44.51 -63.70
N ALA A 363 -43.68 43.46 -63.22
CA ALA A 363 -44.25 42.49 -62.30
C ALA A 363 -44.63 43.07 -60.93
N HIS A 364 -43.77 43.91 -60.33
CA HIS A 364 -44.00 44.56 -59.04
C HIS A 364 -43.02 45.73 -58.83
N ARG A 365 -43.39 46.80 -58.09
CA ARG A 365 -42.52 47.97 -57.86
C ARG A 365 -41.20 47.64 -57.13
N GLY A 366 -41.22 46.60 -56.30
CA GLY A 366 -40.05 46.08 -55.56
C GLY A 366 -39.38 44.86 -56.21
N ALA A 367 -39.62 44.59 -57.50
CA ALA A 367 -38.97 43.53 -58.25
C ALA A 367 -38.34 44.11 -59.53
N ARG A 368 -37.08 43.78 -59.78
CA ARG A 368 -36.33 44.23 -60.97
C ARG A 368 -35.72 43.04 -61.66
N LEU A 369 -35.58 43.10 -62.98
CA LEU A 369 -34.90 42.06 -63.74
C LEU A 369 -33.41 42.07 -63.41
N ALA A 370 -32.82 40.88 -63.22
CA ALA A 370 -31.41 40.77 -62.86
C ALA A 370 -30.47 41.39 -63.91
N THR A 371 -30.83 41.33 -65.19
CA THR A 371 -30.10 41.95 -66.31
C THR A 371 -30.12 43.48 -66.23
N ASP A 372 -31.24 44.08 -65.83
CA ASP A 372 -31.39 45.54 -65.73
C ASP A 372 -30.61 46.14 -64.53
N VAL A 373 -30.22 45.28 -63.59
CA VAL A 373 -29.43 45.64 -62.39
C VAL A 373 -27.92 45.46 -62.64
N LEU A 374 -27.53 44.86 -63.76
CA LEU A 374 -26.14 44.65 -64.15
C LEU A 374 -25.67 45.69 -65.18
N LYS A 375 -24.39 46.07 -65.07
CA LYS A 375 -23.66 46.85 -66.07
C LYS A 375 -22.64 45.93 -66.74
N TYR A 376 -22.76 45.80 -68.06
CA TYR A 376 -21.91 44.95 -68.90
C TYR A 376 -21.79 45.55 -70.31
N ASP A 377 -20.83 45.08 -71.10
CA ASP A 377 -20.67 45.47 -72.50
C ASP A 377 -21.60 44.64 -73.42
N SER A 378 -22.09 45.28 -74.49
CA SER A 378 -22.89 44.65 -75.55
C SER A 378 -22.26 43.39 -76.14
N SER A 379 -20.93 43.31 -76.17
CA SER A 379 -20.18 42.14 -76.66
C SER A 379 -20.48 40.85 -75.89
N VAL A 380 -20.90 40.93 -74.63
CA VAL A 380 -21.15 39.78 -73.74
C VAL A 380 -22.62 39.63 -73.35
N GLU A 381 -23.52 40.37 -74.00
CA GLU A 381 -24.94 40.41 -73.66
C GLU A 381 -25.59 39.02 -73.67
N ALA A 382 -25.30 38.19 -74.68
CA ALA A 382 -25.83 36.82 -74.75
C ALA A 382 -25.44 35.98 -73.53
N ALA A 383 -24.20 36.12 -73.03
CA ALA A 383 -23.71 35.40 -71.85
C ALA A 383 -24.39 35.86 -70.55
N VAL A 384 -24.59 37.17 -70.39
CA VAL A 384 -25.29 37.74 -69.23
C VAL A 384 -26.76 37.33 -69.24
N MET A 385 -27.43 37.40 -70.40
CA MET A 385 -28.82 36.99 -70.57
C MET A 385 -29.02 35.50 -70.26
N HIS A 386 -28.09 34.64 -70.68
CA HIS A 386 -28.13 33.21 -70.36
C HIS A 386 -27.90 32.94 -68.86
N ALA A 387 -26.93 33.62 -68.25
CA ALA A 387 -26.60 33.41 -66.84
C ALA A 387 -27.68 33.94 -65.88
N CYS A 388 -28.33 35.06 -66.23
CA CYS A 388 -29.41 35.64 -65.46
C CYS A 388 -30.77 34.99 -65.76
N GLY A 389 -31.04 34.61 -67.01
CA GLY A 389 -32.34 34.10 -67.45
C GLY A 389 -33.50 35.01 -67.05
N ASN A 390 -34.65 34.41 -66.70
CA ASN A 390 -35.82 35.13 -66.17
C ASN A 390 -35.70 35.39 -64.64
N ALA A 391 -34.51 35.75 -64.15
CA ALA A 391 -34.34 36.03 -62.72
C ALA A 391 -34.80 37.44 -62.34
N LEU A 392 -35.56 37.54 -61.25
CA LEU A 392 -36.03 38.80 -60.66
C LEU A 392 -35.36 39.00 -59.30
N ILE A 393 -34.76 40.16 -59.10
CA ILE A 393 -34.24 40.58 -57.80
C ILE A 393 -35.34 41.34 -57.06
N CYS A 394 -35.73 40.85 -55.89
CA CYS A 394 -36.81 41.37 -55.07
C CYS A 394 -36.29 41.99 -53.77
N ASP A 395 -36.89 43.09 -53.34
CA ASP A 395 -36.45 43.78 -52.11
C ASP A 395 -36.68 42.93 -50.85
N THR A 396 -37.78 42.14 -50.81
CA THR A 396 -38.14 41.30 -49.66
C THR A 396 -38.63 39.92 -50.08
N LEU A 397 -38.59 38.96 -49.13
CA LEU A 397 -39.10 37.60 -49.32
C LEU A 397 -40.60 37.58 -49.67
N GLN A 398 -41.38 38.50 -49.11
CA GLN A 398 -42.81 38.61 -49.40
C GLN A 398 -43.05 38.99 -50.87
N VAL A 399 -42.27 39.94 -51.40
CA VAL A 399 -42.33 40.32 -52.82
C VAL A 399 -41.91 39.16 -53.71
N ALA A 400 -40.85 38.43 -53.36
CA ALA A 400 -40.42 37.24 -54.11
C ALA A 400 -41.50 36.15 -54.17
N ARG A 401 -42.18 35.88 -53.04
CA ARG A 401 -43.32 34.94 -53.00
C ARG A 401 -44.51 35.40 -53.84
N TYR A 402 -44.85 36.70 -53.76
CA TYR A 402 -45.94 37.29 -54.53
C TYR A 402 -45.73 37.11 -56.04
N VAL A 403 -44.52 37.40 -56.53
CA VAL A 403 -44.16 37.29 -57.95
C VAL A 403 -44.21 35.83 -58.42
N CYS A 404 -43.60 34.89 -57.69
CA CYS A 404 -43.51 33.49 -58.11
C CYS A 404 -44.82 32.69 -57.94
N TYR A 405 -45.56 32.87 -56.83
CA TYR A 405 -46.70 32.03 -56.49
C TYR A 405 -48.07 32.68 -56.76
N GLU A 406 -48.23 33.98 -56.46
CA GLU A 406 -49.52 34.66 -56.63
C GLU A 406 -49.72 35.13 -58.07
N ARG A 407 -48.73 35.83 -58.64
CA ARG A 407 -48.74 36.20 -60.06
C ARG A 407 -48.41 35.04 -61.00
N LYS A 408 -47.92 33.91 -60.46
CA LYS A 408 -47.55 32.71 -61.22
C LYS A 408 -46.69 33.07 -62.43
N LEU A 409 -45.68 33.91 -62.23
CA LEU A 409 -44.71 34.26 -63.26
C LEU A 409 -43.65 33.17 -63.37
N ASP A 410 -43.23 32.85 -64.59
CA ASP A 410 -42.16 31.88 -64.82
C ASP A 410 -40.78 32.53 -64.67
N ALA A 411 -40.46 32.84 -63.41
CA ALA A 411 -39.27 33.56 -63.01
C ALA A 411 -38.63 32.97 -61.74
N LYS A 412 -37.31 33.12 -61.65
CA LYS A 412 -36.53 32.82 -60.44
C LYS A 412 -36.45 34.10 -59.60
N ALA A 413 -37.18 34.19 -58.50
CA ALA A 413 -37.13 35.37 -57.63
C ALA A 413 -36.02 35.21 -56.59
N VAL A 414 -35.18 36.23 -56.43
CA VAL A 414 -34.05 36.26 -55.50
C VAL A 414 -34.14 37.50 -54.63
N THR A 415 -34.09 37.36 -53.31
CA THR A 415 -34.14 38.51 -52.39
C THR A 415 -32.78 39.21 -52.28
N LEU A 416 -32.75 40.44 -51.77
CA LEU A 416 -31.49 41.15 -51.45
C LEU A 416 -30.60 40.35 -50.49
N ASP A 417 -31.21 39.55 -49.59
CA ASP A 417 -30.49 38.69 -48.64
C ASP A 417 -30.00 37.37 -49.25
N GLY A 418 -30.22 37.14 -50.55
CA GLY A 418 -29.77 35.94 -51.27
C GLY A 418 -30.67 34.70 -51.11
N THR A 419 -31.93 34.88 -50.69
CA THR A 419 -32.91 33.78 -50.70
C THR A 419 -33.52 33.63 -52.09
N VAL A 420 -33.50 32.42 -52.64
CA VAL A 420 -34.02 32.09 -53.97
C VAL A 420 -35.35 31.36 -53.83
N ILE A 421 -36.35 31.78 -54.61
CA ILE A 421 -37.64 31.12 -54.76
C ILE A 421 -37.83 30.79 -56.24
N HIS A 422 -38.06 29.52 -56.53
CA HIS A 422 -38.42 29.03 -57.85
C HIS A 422 -39.95 28.83 -57.95
N ARG A 423 -40.49 29.02 -59.15
CA ARG A 423 -41.89 28.68 -59.45
C ARG A 423 -42.25 27.22 -59.14
N SER A 424 -41.30 26.31 -59.27
CA SER A 424 -41.46 24.87 -58.98
C SER A 424 -41.62 24.55 -57.48
N GLY A 425 -41.57 25.55 -56.60
CA GLY A 425 -41.69 25.36 -55.15
C GLY A 425 -40.36 25.16 -54.42
N LEU A 426 -39.24 25.13 -55.14
CA LEU A 426 -37.90 25.06 -54.56
C LEU A 426 -37.54 26.41 -53.92
N ILE A 427 -37.23 26.40 -52.62
CA ILE A 427 -36.76 27.57 -51.86
C ILE A 427 -35.35 27.26 -51.36
N THR A 428 -34.39 28.11 -51.68
CA THR A 428 -33.00 28.00 -51.23
C THR A 428 -32.62 29.25 -50.45
N GLY A 429 -32.12 29.11 -49.22
CA GLY A 429 -31.73 30.26 -48.39
C GLY A 429 -30.61 29.91 -47.42
N GLY A 430 -29.92 30.95 -46.93
CA GLY A 430 -28.79 30.87 -46.00
C GLY A 430 -27.94 32.13 -46.11
N THR A 431 -27.34 32.59 -45.01
CA THR A 431 -26.36 33.69 -45.08
C THR A 431 -25.24 33.27 -46.03
N GLY A 432 -25.00 34.05 -47.09
CA GLY A 432 -24.11 33.72 -48.20
C GLY A 432 -22.79 33.07 -47.77
N SER A 433 -22.31 32.14 -48.61
CA SER A 433 -21.08 31.38 -48.41
C SER A 433 -19.98 32.25 -47.79
N ARG A 434 -19.39 31.74 -46.70
CA ARG A 434 -18.27 32.30 -45.90
C ARG A 434 -17.12 32.85 -46.77
N SER A 435 -17.04 32.38 -48.02
CA SER A 435 -16.22 32.85 -49.15
C SER A 435 -16.28 34.35 -49.44
N GLN A 436 -17.45 35.00 -49.31
CA GLN A 436 -17.61 36.42 -49.68
C GLN A 436 -17.14 37.40 -48.59
N ARG A 437 -17.15 37.00 -47.31
CA ARG A 437 -16.59 37.80 -46.20
C ARG A 437 -15.09 37.57 -46.00
N SER A 438 -14.57 36.38 -46.33
CA SER A 438 -13.13 36.05 -46.14
C SER A 438 -12.21 36.87 -47.06
N LYS A 439 -12.73 37.39 -48.19
CA LYS A 439 -12.00 38.27 -49.11
C LYS A 439 -11.52 39.59 -48.49
N ALA A 440 -12.08 40.01 -47.37
CA ALA A 440 -11.68 41.24 -46.68
C ALA A 440 -10.52 41.07 -45.67
N GLN A 441 -10.11 39.85 -45.32
CA GLN A 441 -9.13 39.58 -44.24
C GLN A 441 -7.86 38.85 -44.68
N ALA A 442 -7.54 38.85 -45.98
CA ALA A 442 -6.36 38.17 -46.54
C ALA A 442 -4.99 38.75 -46.12
N TRP A 443 -4.91 39.61 -45.10
CA TRP A 443 -3.73 40.41 -44.74
C TRP A 443 -3.03 40.05 -43.44
N GLU A 444 -3.22 38.85 -42.88
CA GLU A 444 -2.63 38.52 -41.58
C GLU A 444 -1.85 37.19 -41.56
N ALA A 445 -0.94 37.01 -42.52
CA ALA A 445 0.10 35.98 -42.42
C ALA A 445 0.92 36.09 -41.11
N ALA A 446 1.05 37.30 -40.56
CA ALA A 446 1.67 37.54 -39.26
C ALA A 446 0.83 37.04 -38.06
N ALA A 447 -0.51 37.09 -38.14
CA ALA A 447 -1.37 36.56 -37.08
C ALA A 447 -1.27 35.04 -36.97
N VAL A 448 -1.16 34.34 -38.12
CA VAL A 448 -0.99 32.88 -38.14
C VAL A 448 0.35 32.45 -37.54
N ASP A 449 1.43 33.21 -37.78
CA ASP A 449 2.74 32.92 -37.16
C ASP A 449 2.73 33.17 -35.65
N ASN A 450 2.05 34.23 -35.19
CA ASN A 450 1.87 34.51 -33.77
C ASN A 450 1.06 33.40 -33.06
N LEU A 451 -0.01 32.90 -33.70
CA LEU A 451 -0.78 31.77 -33.17
C LEU A 451 0.05 30.47 -33.10
N ARG A 452 0.93 30.23 -34.08
CA ARG A 452 1.86 29.08 -34.03
C ARG A 452 2.83 29.18 -32.85
N LYS A 453 3.46 30.35 -32.66
CA LYS A 453 4.36 30.61 -31.53
C LYS A 453 3.64 30.50 -30.19
N ALA A 454 2.41 31.00 -30.09
CA ALA A 454 1.59 30.86 -28.89
C ALA A 454 1.29 29.38 -28.58
N ARG A 455 0.91 28.60 -29.61
CA ARG A 455 0.72 27.15 -29.46
C ARG A 455 1.99 26.47 -28.96
N ASP A 456 3.14 26.73 -29.59
CA ASP A 456 4.41 26.10 -29.22
C ASP A 456 4.78 26.40 -27.76
N ARG A 457 4.69 27.67 -27.33
CA ARG A 457 4.91 28.09 -25.93
C ARG A 457 3.99 27.37 -24.94
N LEU A 458 2.68 27.35 -25.22
CA LEU A 458 1.70 26.70 -24.35
C LEU A 458 1.96 25.19 -24.23
N THR A 459 2.37 24.53 -25.33
CA THR A 459 2.80 23.12 -25.26
C THR A 459 4.07 22.90 -24.44
N GLU A 460 5.05 23.81 -24.51
CA GLU A 460 6.25 23.73 -23.67
C GLU A 460 5.92 23.93 -22.19
N GLU A 461 5.09 24.93 -21.86
CA GLU A 461 4.61 25.17 -20.49
C GLU A 461 3.86 23.95 -19.93
N LEU A 462 2.98 23.33 -20.72
CA LEU A 462 2.27 22.10 -20.33
C LEU A 462 3.23 20.91 -20.15
N GLN A 463 4.30 20.80 -20.93
CA GLN A 463 5.31 19.76 -20.74
C GLN A 463 6.10 19.95 -19.45
N GLU A 464 6.44 21.19 -19.08
CA GLU A 464 7.09 21.48 -17.80
C GLU A 464 6.16 21.19 -16.62
N ILE A 465 4.90 21.61 -16.68
CA ILE A 465 3.88 21.26 -15.66
C ILE A 465 3.75 19.74 -15.51
N ALA A 466 3.73 18.99 -16.62
CA ALA A 466 3.69 17.52 -16.59
C ALA A 466 4.95 16.90 -15.96
N ARG A 467 6.13 17.50 -16.16
CA ARG A 467 7.38 17.07 -15.51
C ARG A 467 7.35 17.34 -14.00
N GLU A 468 6.89 18.52 -13.59
CA GLU A 468 6.73 18.88 -12.18
C GLU A 468 5.72 17.96 -11.48
N ARG A 469 4.57 17.71 -12.11
CA ARG A 469 3.56 16.78 -11.60
C ARG A 469 4.09 15.35 -11.42
N ARG A 470 4.94 14.85 -12.33
CA ARG A 470 5.62 13.55 -12.18
C ARG A 470 6.62 13.53 -11.02
N LYS A 471 7.23 14.67 -10.67
CA LYS A 471 8.07 14.77 -9.47
C LYS A 471 7.23 14.71 -8.20
N LEU A 472 6.10 15.44 -8.15
CA LEU A 472 5.17 15.38 -7.02
C LEU A 472 4.45 14.04 -6.88
N ALA A 473 4.24 13.28 -7.95
CA ALA A 473 3.72 11.91 -7.86
C ALA A 473 4.65 10.98 -7.05
N LYS A 474 5.96 11.30 -6.95
CA LYS A 474 6.88 10.57 -6.06
C LYS A 474 6.67 10.89 -4.58
N ASP A 475 5.92 11.95 -4.25
CA ASP A 475 5.55 12.31 -2.87
C ASP A 475 4.36 11.49 -2.33
N GLU A 476 3.79 10.55 -3.11
CA GLU A 476 2.94 9.46 -2.57
C GLU A 476 3.67 8.69 -1.44
N ALA A 477 5.01 8.63 -1.50
CA ALA A 477 5.85 8.12 -0.44
C ALA A 477 5.63 8.85 0.91
N ALA A 478 5.30 10.15 0.92
CA ALA A 478 5.00 10.89 2.14
C ALA A 478 3.65 10.45 2.75
N THR A 479 2.67 10.13 1.91
CA THR A 479 1.38 9.59 2.38
C THR A 479 1.50 8.15 2.91
N GLU A 480 2.30 7.32 2.26
CA GLU A 480 2.62 5.97 2.75
C GLU A 480 3.41 6.02 4.05
N ARG A 481 4.41 6.92 4.14
CA ARG A 481 5.15 7.18 5.37
C ARG A 481 4.22 7.62 6.51
N LEU A 482 3.25 8.50 6.22
CA LEU A 482 2.25 8.91 7.20
C LEU A 482 1.43 7.73 7.72
N ALA A 483 0.92 6.88 6.81
CA ALA A 483 0.12 5.72 7.18
C ALA A 483 0.93 4.70 8.00
N GLY A 484 2.21 4.52 7.64
CA GLY A 484 3.16 3.71 8.41
C GLY A 484 3.38 4.26 9.82
N LEU A 485 3.64 5.56 9.95
CA LEU A 485 3.82 6.23 11.24
C LEU A 485 2.54 6.18 12.10
N GLN A 486 1.36 6.34 11.51
CA GLN A 486 0.07 6.20 12.22
C GLN A 486 -0.13 4.79 12.79
N THR A 487 0.22 3.77 12.01
CA THR A 487 0.14 2.37 12.46
C THR A 487 1.13 2.12 13.61
N ARG A 488 2.36 2.63 13.48
CA ARG A 488 3.39 2.53 14.51
C ARG A 488 2.99 3.25 15.80
N HIS A 489 2.41 4.45 15.69
CA HIS A 489 1.86 5.22 16.80
C HIS A 489 0.78 4.45 17.55
N ARG A 490 -0.17 3.85 16.81
CA ARG A 490 -1.23 3.03 17.42
C ARG A 490 -0.65 1.88 18.24
N ILE A 491 0.28 1.12 17.66
CA ILE A 491 0.91 -0.02 18.35
C ILE A 491 1.67 0.47 19.59
N ALA A 492 2.51 1.51 19.46
CA ALA A 492 3.26 2.07 20.58
C ALA A 492 2.32 2.55 21.70
N ARG A 493 1.21 3.20 21.36
CA ARG A 493 0.20 3.64 22.33
C ARG A 493 -0.50 2.48 23.03
N GLU A 494 -0.87 1.42 22.29
CA GLU A 494 -1.43 0.20 22.88
C GLU A 494 -0.45 -0.47 23.86
N THR A 495 0.85 -0.50 23.52
CA THR A 495 1.88 -1.01 24.44
C THR A 495 1.99 -0.15 25.70
N LEU A 496 1.98 1.18 25.56
CA LEU A 496 2.00 2.11 26.68
C LEU A 496 0.79 1.91 27.61
N ASP A 497 -0.42 1.80 27.06
CA ASP A 497 -1.64 1.55 27.83
C ASP A 497 -1.59 0.18 28.54
N SER A 498 -0.98 -0.83 27.91
CA SER A 498 -0.79 -2.15 28.54
C SER A 498 0.20 -2.09 29.72
N LEU A 499 1.30 -1.35 29.57
CA LEU A 499 2.31 -1.15 30.62
C LEU A 499 1.74 -0.33 31.77
N SER A 500 0.96 0.71 31.47
CA SER A 500 0.30 1.55 32.47
C SER A 500 -0.67 0.74 33.34
N ARG A 501 -1.45 -0.16 32.72
CA ARG A 501 -2.35 -1.08 33.45
C ARG A 501 -1.58 -2.09 34.30
N LYS A 502 -0.48 -2.65 33.79
CA LYS A 502 0.40 -3.55 34.56
C LYS A 502 0.99 -2.83 35.78
N LEU A 503 1.49 -1.61 35.60
CA LEU A 503 2.04 -0.81 36.69
C LEU A 503 0.98 -0.53 37.77
N GLN A 504 -0.23 -0.15 37.37
CA GLN A 504 -1.34 0.03 38.32
C GLN A 504 -1.64 -1.26 39.11
N GLY A 505 -1.65 -2.42 38.44
CA GLY A 505 -1.81 -3.72 39.09
C GLY A 505 -0.73 -3.98 40.14
N LEU A 506 0.54 -3.81 39.75
CA LEU A 506 1.69 -3.99 40.65
C LEU A 506 1.64 -3.04 41.86
N VAL A 507 1.27 -1.78 41.66
CA VAL A 507 1.11 -0.80 42.75
C VAL A 507 0.00 -1.23 43.73
N THR A 508 -1.12 -1.74 43.22
CA THR A 508 -2.20 -2.22 44.09
C THR A 508 -1.81 -3.48 44.86
N GLU A 509 -1.10 -4.42 44.23
CA GLU A 509 -0.57 -5.61 44.89
C GLU A 509 0.45 -5.25 45.96
N ARG A 510 1.38 -4.34 45.65
CA ARG A 510 2.37 -3.83 46.62
C ARG A 510 1.69 -3.25 47.85
N ARG A 511 0.71 -2.36 47.68
CA ARG A 511 -0.03 -1.76 48.81
C ARG A 511 -0.72 -2.83 49.68
N HIS A 512 -1.22 -3.89 49.07
CA HIS A 512 -1.84 -5.00 49.80
C HIS A 512 -0.82 -5.82 50.60
N ILE A 513 0.36 -6.08 50.02
CA ILE A 513 1.45 -6.78 50.71
C ILE A 513 2.05 -5.92 51.82
N GLU A 514 2.22 -4.61 51.60
CA GLU A 514 2.63 -3.64 52.62
C GLU A 514 1.71 -3.67 53.83
N ALA A 515 0.39 -3.57 53.63
CA ALA A 515 -0.57 -3.61 54.73
C ALA A 515 -0.50 -4.94 55.53
N LYS A 516 -0.29 -6.07 54.84
CA LYS A 516 -0.11 -7.38 55.49
C LYS A 516 1.22 -7.49 56.24
N LEU A 517 2.27 -6.88 55.72
CA LEU A 517 3.58 -6.84 56.37
C LEU A 517 3.49 -6.06 57.68
N ASP A 518 2.88 -4.88 57.65
CA ASP A 518 2.65 -4.06 58.85
C ASP A 518 1.85 -4.82 59.92
N GLU A 519 0.80 -5.55 59.52
CA GLU A 519 0.02 -6.39 60.43
C GLU A 519 0.89 -7.51 61.05
N CYS A 520 1.68 -8.21 60.23
CA CYS A 520 2.55 -9.30 60.71
C CYS A 520 3.69 -8.80 61.60
N GLN A 521 4.27 -7.63 61.28
CA GLN A 521 5.31 -7.00 62.09
C GLN A 521 4.75 -6.57 63.45
N SER A 522 3.55 -5.98 63.50
CA SER A 522 2.89 -5.64 64.76
C SER A 522 2.64 -6.87 65.65
N VAL A 523 2.26 -8.01 65.05
CA VAL A 523 2.10 -9.28 65.79
C VAL A 523 3.45 -9.83 66.27
N ALA A 524 4.50 -9.75 65.45
CA ALA A 524 5.84 -10.18 65.84
C ALA A 524 6.37 -9.35 67.02
N GLU A 525 6.21 -8.02 67.00
CA GLU A 525 6.62 -7.13 68.09
C GLU A 525 5.88 -7.43 69.40
N LYS A 526 4.55 -7.64 69.34
CA LYS A 526 3.74 -7.98 70.52
C LYS A 526 4.17 -9.30 71.14
N THR A 527 4.30 -10.35 70.32
CA THR A 527 4.71 -11.68 70.81
C THR A 527 6.15 -11.70 71.33
N ALA A 528 7.05 -10.91 70.73
CA ALA A 528 8.42 -10.74 71.24
C ALA A 528 8.44 -10.05 72.61
N ALA A 529 7.64 -8.99 72.81
CA ALA A 529 7.52 -8.33 74.11
C ALA A 529 6.95 -9.27 75.19
N GLU A 530 5.92 -10.07 74.85
CA GLU A 530 5.38 -11.09 75.75
C GLU A 530 6.41 -12.19 76.08
N LEU A 531 7.22 -12.58 75.09
CA LEU A 531 8.29 -13.57 75.27
C LEU A 531 9.38 -13.05 76.23
N ASP A 532 9.79 -11.79 76.10
CA ASP A 532 10.79 -11.20 76.98
C ASP A 532 10.28 -11.03 78.40
N ALA A 533 9.02 -10.63 78.59
CA ALA A 533 8.37 -10.62 79.90
C ALA A 533 8.30 -12.04 80.54
N ALA A 534 7.99 -13.07 79.74
CA ALA A 534 7.99 -14.46 80.21
C ALA A 534 9.40 -14.93 80.62
N LYS A 535 10.46 -14.55 79.88
CA LYS A 535 11.86 -14.84 80.26
C LYS A 535 12.24 -14.15 81.56
N GLU A 536 11.90 -12.87 81.74
CA GLU A 536 12.18 -12.15 82.99
C GLU A 536 11.52 -12.81 84.20
N THR A 537 10.25 -13.22 84.08
CA THR A 537 9.55 -13.92 85.17
C THR A 537 10.14 -15.30 85.46
N ARG A 538 10.56 -16.06 84.44
CA ARG A 538 11.32 -17.31 84.60
C ARG A 538 12.64 -17.07 85.32
N ASP A 539 13.39 -16.03 84.95
CA ASP A 539 14.69 -15.73 85.54
C ASP A 539 14.56 -15.33 87.01
N GLN A 540 13.51 -14.60 87.38
CA GLN A 540 13.17 -14.32 88.78
C GLN A 540 12.87 -15.60 89.57
N ALA A 541 12.10 -16.54 89.01
CA ALA A 541 11.84 -17.83 89.64
C ALA A 541 13.14 -18.66 89.79
N ASN A 542 13.98 -18.69 88.76
CA ASN A 542 15.30 -19.36 88.80
C ASN A 542 16.21 -18.76 89.87
N MET A 543 16.23 -17.43 90.06
CA MET A 543 17.01 -16.80 91.12
C MET A 543 16.53 -17.22 92.52
N ARG A 544 15.21 -17.36 92.74
CA ARG A 544 14.66 -17.85 94.03
C ARG A 544 15.01 -19.31 94.30
N ILE A 545 14.87 -20.16 93.29
CA ILE A 545 15.27 -21.57 93.36
C ILE A 545 16.77 -21.67 93.67
N TYR A 546 17.61 -20.89 93.00
CA TYR A 546 19.05 -20.87 93.25
C TYR A 546 19.38 -20.39 94.66
N ALA A 547 18.73 -19.33 95.15
CA ALA A 547 18.91 -18.83 96.51
C ALA A 547 18.54 -19.87 97.59
N ALA A 548 17.52 -20.70 97.34
CA ALA A 548 17.14 -21.81 98.21
C ALA A 548 18.09 -23.03 98.08
N ALA A 549 18.66 -23.27 96.90
CA ALA A 549 19.60 -24.36 96.66
C ALA A 549 20.93 -24.19 97.41
N VAL A 550 21.45 -22.96 97.49
CA VAL A 550 22.75 -22.66 98.13
C VAL A 550 22.87 -23.23 99.57
N PRO A 551 21.94 -22.99 100.51
CA PRO A 551 22.05 -23.53 101.87
C PRO A 551 21.83 -25.05 101.97
N ILE A 552 20.97 -25.64 101.12
CA ILE A 552 20.66 -27.07 101.12
C ILE A 552 21.88 -27.89 100.69
N PHE A 553 22.59 -27.42 99.66
CA PHE A 553 23.75 -28.09 99.10
C PHE A 553 25.08 -27.66 99.73
N ALA A 554 25.12 -26.64 100.60
CA ALA A 554 26.35 -26.15 101.25
C ALA A 554 27.12 -27.27 101.98
N LYS A 555 26.42 -28.10 102.79
CA LYS A 555 27.03 -29.21 103.53
C LYS A 555 27.51 -30.34 102.61
N PHE A 556 26.82 -30.56 101.50
CA PHE A 556 27.16 -31.55 100.50
C PHE A 556 28.41 -31.16 99.70
N CYS A 557 28.54 -29.86 99.36
CA CYS A 557 29.73 -29.30 98.72
C CYS A 557 30.97 -29.43 99.61
N GLU A 558 30.83 -29.18 100.93
CA GLU A 558 31.90 -29.38 101.91
C GLU A 558 32.35 -30.85 102.03
N GLN A 559 31.43 -31.81 101.93
CA GLN A 559 31.72 -33.25 102.05
C GLN A 559 32.32 -33.85 100.77
N THR A 560 31.93 -33.35 99.61
CA THR A 560 32.40 -33.82 98.29
C THR A 560 33.66 -33.09 97.81
N GLY A 561 34.07 -32.01 98.48
CA GLY A 561 35.30 -31.27 98.19
C GLY A 561 35.21 -30.33 96.99
N VAL A 562 34.00 -29.89 96.63
CA VAL A 562 33.72 -29.02 95.47
C VAL A 562 33.24 -27.66 95.96
N ALA A 563 33.70 -26.54 95.36
CA ALA A 563 33.53 -25.21 95.98
C ALA A 563 32.11 -24.62 95.80
N SER A 564 31.31 -25.14 94.86
CA SER A 564 29.90 -24.78 94.69
C SER A 564 29.07 -25.89 94.02
N LEU A 565 27.74 -25.84 94.18
CA LEU A 565 26.80 -26.72 93.46
C LEU A 565 27.00 -26.65 91.94
N GLN A 566 27.30 -25.46 91.43
CA GLN A 566 27.61 -25.21 90.02
C GLN A 566 28.90 -25.91 89.56
N GLU A 567 29.93 -25.99 90.40
CA GLU A 567 31.15 -26.74 90.08
C GLU A 567 30.94 -28.25 90.11
N PHE A 568 30.06 -28.77 90.99
CA PHE A 568 29.71 -30.19 91.02
C PHE A 568 28.90 -30.59 89.78
N GLU A 569 27.94 -29.74 89.38
CA GLU A 569 27.22 -29.82 88.11
C GLU A 569 28.11 -29.57 86.88
N GLN A 570 29.23 -28.83 87.00
CA GLN A 570 30.18 -28.56 85.90
C GLN A 570 31.35 -29.56 85.78
N GLN A 571 31.65 -30.35 86.83
CA GLN A 571 32.81 -31.25 86.84
C GLN A 571 32.44 -32.74 86.68
N LEU A 572 31.30 -33.20 87.23
CA LEU A 572 30.93 -34.62 87.25
C LEU A 572 29.61 -34.93 86.52
N LEU A 573 28.64 -34.01 86.54
CA LEU A 573 27.42 -34.10 85.76
C LEU A 573 27.58 -33.88 84.24
N PRO A 574 28.47 -33.02 83.71
CA PRO A 574 28.56 -32.78 82.27
C PRO A 574 29.40 -33.84 81.56
N ALA A 575 30.16 -34.70 82.25
CA ALA A 575 30.77 -35.83 81.55
C ALA A 575 29.70 -36.80 81.04
N THR A 576 28.61 -36.98 81.80
CA THR A 576 27.46 -37.81 81.44
C THR A 576 26.38 -37.02 80.71
N GLU A 577 26.01 -35.84 81.20
CA GLU A 577 25.04 -34.95 80.56
C GLU A 577 25.60 -34.32 79.27
N ALA A 578 26.86 -33.87 79.20
CA ALA A 578 27.40 -33.39 77.92
C ALA A 578 27.67 -34.54 76.94
N ALA A 579 27.82 -35.79 77.41
CA ALA A 579 27.82 -36.95 76.51
C ALA A 579 26.43 -37.21 75.94
N ASP A 580 25.38 -37.14 76.76
CA ASP A 580 23.99 -37.31 76.34
C ASP A 580 23.47 -36.11 75.54
N GLU A 581 23.89 -34.88 75.85
CA GLU A 581 23.65 -33.67 75.07
C GLU A 581 24.39 -33.73 73.74
N ARG A 582 25.66 -34.17 73.69
CA ARG A 582 26.37 -34.37 72.41
C ARG A 582 25.73 -35.48 71.58
N ARG A 583 25.26 -36.58 72.19
CA ARG A 583 24.47 -37.62 71.51
C ARG A 583 23.16 -37.06 70.98
N LEU A 584 22.45 -36.27 71.78
CA LEU A 584 21.21 -35.62 71.37
C LEU A 584 21.45 -34.59 70.26
N GLN A 585 22.55 -33.84 70.31
CA GLN A 585 22.97 -32.90 69.27
C GLN A 585 23.29 -33.63 67.97
N PHE A 586 24.11 -34.70 68.00
CA PHE A 586 24.36 -35.52 66.81
C PHE A 586 23.09 -36.16 66.27
N LYS A 587 22.21 -36.69 67.13
CA LYS A 587 20.93 -37.28 66.72
C LYS A 587 20.00 -36.24 66.09
N THR A 588 19.95 -35.03 66.66
CA THR A 588 19.15 -33.91 66.13
C THR A 588 19.72 -33.39 64.82
N GLN A 589 21.04 -33.25 64.70
CA GLN A 589 21.73 -32.87 63.48
C GLN A 589 21.53 -33.91 62.38
N LEU A 590 21.69 -35.20 62.68
CA LEU A 590 21.43 -36.29 61.73
C LEU A 590 19.97 -36.33 61.29
N SER A 591 19.02 -36.23 62.23
CA SER A 591 17.58 -36.19 61.91
C SER A 591 17.22 -34.98 61.02
N ARG A 592 17.79 -33.81 61.32
CA ARG A 592 17.62 -32.59 60.53
C ARG A 592 18.21 -32.76 59.12
N LEU A 593 19.46 -33.18 59.01
CA LEU A 593 20.13 -33.41 57.73
C LEU A 593 19.41 -34.48 56.91
N GLN A 594 18.93 -35.55 57.56
CA GLN A 594 18.16 -36.60 56.89
C GLN A 594 16.82 -36.10 56.37
N SER A 595 16.11 -35.25 57.15
CA SER A 595 14.86 -34.64 56.70
C SER A 595 15.08 -33.64 55.56
N GLN A 596 16.16 -32.85 55.63
CA GLN A 596 16.56 -31.93 54.56
C GLN A 596 16.94 -32.70 53.29
N LEU A 597 17.75 -33.75 53.41
CA LEU A 597 18.18 -34.60 52.31
C LEU A 597 17.00 -35.30 51.64
N ALA A 598 16.04 -35.82 52.42
CA ALA A 598 14.82 -36.41 51.86
C ALA A 598 13.99 -35.37 51.07
N PHE A 599 13.88 -34.14 51.58
CA PHE A 599 13.18 -33.05 50.89
C PHE A 599 13.89 -32.63 49.60
N GLU A 600 15.21 -32.42 49.64
CA GLU A 600 15.98 -32.00 48.46
C GLU A 600 16.06 -33.12 47.40
N GLN A 601 16.09 -34.39 47.82
CA GLN A 601 15.98 -35.54 46.92
C GLN A 601 14.62 -35.59 46.23
N GLN A 602 13.52 -35.35 46.95
CA GLN A 602 12.19 -35.25 46.33
C GLN A 602 12.14 -34.08 45.33
N GLN A 603 12.69 -32.92 45.67
CA GLN A 603 12.77 -31.78 44.75
C GLN A 603 13.61 -32.10 43.51
N LEU A 604 14.70 -32.85 43.67
CA LEU A 604 15.52 -33.31 42.56
C LEU A 604 14.75 -34.29 41.64
N GLU A 605 13.99 -35.22 42.21
CA GLU A 605 13.11 -36.11 41.45
C GLU A 605 12.04 -35.33 40.66
N GLU A 606 11.43 -34.31 41.28
CA GLU A 606 10.47 -33.44 40.60
C GLU A 606 11.12 -32.60 39.49
N ALA A 607 12.33 -32.07 39.72
CA ALA A 607 13.07 -31.28 38.73
C ALA A 607 13.51 -32.14 37.54
N THR A 608 14.03 -33.34 37.79
CA THR A 608 14.40 -34.31 36.75
C THR A 608 13.18 -34.76 35.94
N ALA A 609 12.05 -35.07 36.59
CA ALA A 609 10.82 -35.42 35.89
C ALA A 609 10.27 -34.28 35.01
N LYS A 610 10.43 -33.01 35.43
CA LYS A 610 10.10 -31.84 34.61
C LYS A 610 11.02 -31.71 33.41
N LEU A 611 12.34 -31.88 33.61
CA LEU A 611 13.33 -31.84 32.54
C LEU A 611 13.06 -32.91 31.48
N ASP A 612 12.77 -34.16 31.90
CA ASP A 612 12.47 -35.25 30.98
C ASP A 612 11.23 -34.97 30.12
N LYS A 613 10.17 -34.39 30.71
CA LYS A 613 8.98 -33.95 29.96
C LYS A 613 9.31 -32.87 28.93
N LEU A 614 10.18 -31.92 29.28
CA LEU A 614 10.62 -30.86 28.36
C LEU A 614 11.48 -31.43 27.23
N LEU A 615 12.35 -32.40 27.50
CA LEU A 615 13.15 -33.09 26.49
C LEU A 615 12.26 -33.90 25.52
N GLN A 616 11.23 -34.59 26.02
CA GLN A 616 10.25 -35.27 25.15
C GLN A 616 9.46 -34.26 24.29
N ALA A 617 9.07 -33.12 24.85
CA ALA A 617 8.40 -32.05 24.11
C ALA A 617 9.33 -31.43 23.05
N GLN A 618 10.62 -31.27 23.35
CA GLN A 618 11.64 -30.79 22.43
C GLN A 618 11.81 -31.75 21.25
N GLN A 619 11.93 -33.06 21.54
CA GLN A 619 12.11 -34.09 20.52
C GLN A 619 10.89 -34.20 19.59
N SER A 620 9.67 -34.27 20.15
CA SER A 620 8.45 -34.31 19.34
C SER A 620 8.26 -33.05 18.48
N THR A 621 8.67 -31.87 18.98
CA THR A 621 8.62 -30.63 18.22
C THR A 621 9.66 -30.59 17.10
N ARG A 622 10.86 -31.16 17.31
CA ARG A 622 11.86 -31.33 16.24
C ARG A 622 11.38 -32.26 15.14
N GLU A 623 10.82 -33.41 15.52
CA GLU A 623 10.25 -34.36 14.55
C GLU A 623 9.12 -33.73 13.73
N ALA A 624 8.24 -32.95 14.35
CA ALA A 624 7.20 -32.21 13.65
C ALA A 624 7.77 -31.15 12.69
N LEU A 625 8.84 -30.45 13.10
CA LEU A 625 9.51 -29.46 12.26
C LEU A 625 10.18 -30.10 11.04
N ASP A 626 10.85 -31.24 11.23
CA ASP A 626 11.51 -31.97 10.14
C ASP A 626 10.47 -32.55 9.16
N GLY A 627 9.32 -33.00 9.66
CA GLY A 627 8.18 -33.38 8.81
C GLY A 627 7.67 -32.21 7.95
N LEU A 628 7.47 -31.03 8.55
CA LEU A 628 7.06 -29.83 7.81
C LEU A 628 8.11 -29.37 6.79
N ARG A 629 9.41 -29.50 7.11
CA ARG A 629 10.51 -29.21 6.17
C ARG A 629 10.47 -30.14 4.96
N ALA A 630 10.24 -31.43 5.18
CA ALA A 630 10.12 -32.40 4.09
C ALA A 630 8.89 -32.11 3.20
N GLU A 631 7.75 -31.77 3.79
CA GLU A 631 6.54 -31.38 3.05
C GLU A 631 6.75 -30.09 2.23
N LEU A 632 7.39 -29.07 2.82
CA LEU A 632 7.71 -27.82 2.13
C LEU A 632 8.65 -28.07 0.94
N ALA A 633 9.72 -28.85 1.14
CA ALA A 633 10.67 -29.18 0.08
C ALA A 633 10.00 -29.96 -1.07
N SER A 634 9.12 -30.91 -0.75
CA SER A 634 8.34 -31.65 -1.76
C SER A 634 7.44 -30.72 -2.56
N LYS A 635 6.76 -29.77 -1.90
CA LYS A 635 5.85 -28.83 -2.56
C LYS A 635 6.59 -27.74 -3.35
N GLN A 636 7.76 -27.32 -2.89
CA GLN A 636 8.63 -26.42 -3.66
C GLN A 636 9.14 -27.10 -4.93
N ALA A 637 9.55 -28.37 -4.86
CA ALA A 637 9.95 -29.14 -6.03
C ALA A 637 8.79 -29.33 -7.04
N GLU A 638 7.56 -29.55 -6.58
CA GLU A 638 6.37 -29.56 -7.44
C GLU A 638 6.16 -28.20 -8.13
N MET A 639 6.31 -27.10 -7.39
CA MET A 639 6.17 -25.74 -7.88
C MET A 639 7.24 -25.36 -8.91
N ASP A 640 8.51 -25.68 -8.65
CA ASP A 640 9.61 -25.46 -9.58
C ASP A 640 9.40 -26.27 -10.88
N GLY A 641 8.88 -27.50 -10.77
CA GLY A 641 8.50 -28.31 -11.92
C GLY A 641 7.38 -27.70 -12.78
N LEU A 642 6.41 -27.01 -12.16
CA LEU A 642 5.36 -26.29 -12.88
C LEU A 642 5.90 -25.02 -13.56
N VAL A 643 6.85 -24.31 -12.93
CA VAL A 643 7.49 -23.13 -13.53
C VAL A 643 8.30 -23.53 -14.78
N VAL A 644 9.08 -24.61 -14.70
CA VAL A 644 9.82 -25.15 -15.85
C VAL A 644 8.90 -25.55 -17.01
N GLN A 645 7.66 -25.98 -16.73
CA GLN A 645 6.65 -26.29 -17.77
C GLN A 645 6.07 -25.05 -18.47
N ILE A 646 6.20 -23.85 -17.90
CA ILE A 646 5.80 -22.59 -18.54
C ILE A 646 6.95 -22.05 -19.40
N GLU A 647 8.20 -22.24 -18.97
CA GLU A 647 9.39 -21.74 -19.67
C GLU A 647 9.79 -22.58 -20.89
N ALA A 648 9.40 -23.86 -20.94
CA ALA A 648 9.64 -24.81 -22.03
C ALA A 648 8.55 -24.76 -23.11
#